data_AF-A0A6B2DSY4-F1
#
_entry.id   AF-A0A6B2DSY4-F1
#
_cell.length_a   1.000
_cell.length_b   1.000
_cell.length_c   1.000
_cell.angle_alpha   90.00
_cell.angle_beta   90.00
_cell.angle_gamma   90.00
#
_symmetry.space_group_name_H-M   'P 1'
#
loop_
_entity.id
_entity.type
_entity.pdbx_description
1 polymer ?
#
loop_
_entity_poly.entity_id
_entity_poly.type
_entity_poly.pdbx_seq_one_letter_code
_entity_poly.pdbx_strand_id
1 'polypeptide(L)'
;MDDSYQALLPRLVVGPTFLLLGQASASWTDGGAEPAGSTPPLGSAPDVYRLAAEALSAAEIPERLADVAKFSWNGVVTSRIDSALERAFAANWRRVRSISGPQLGRNPRSATELQIRHLFGGTFLPEDERPPSDVVAEVEATGRAAETLGVLAERLVTPRGVVVIDGYQVGDWLTTKDLFLFLTKLGADQAHLFSVTSELLEDRFIREAVSRGLLHTRLEPLAQALREAETDGRLDMSAAGSGTGRRLIPAKRGFVELDVATWNQVISAARPIDTSLLEPFPSASPAIDYERFRTLIGASDGAPPFKAVASGYKLRRDFEDDLLRRVTHALSDLSTFEPIIVSGQTATGKSLALCSLALDVARSGQAAVLHQGRRGDRPAAADVERFALWADEVAGLPTVLIWDGMVDDDAYYSLQQKLRARGRRVLIVGSSYRVHGRSTRNLVVDVNLSKGEIEKAMKWLGRFGLELTGNYTEVNSSFLALLYRLVPESQFGIQRGLTREARHYETMFERLARESTPEPVRLTALAQALTDAGYDINSLRPSERPHEELINLAFAERSTAEQLTAIVLVAGKWGLSIPLELALRMIGRDGWNHIAEIVSQFDLFRWEEEANGEQVLGVRTQLEAELLAREDLGPDAEIGVICEMIENLRPDDSRWGGVEVDFVVALVEKIGHKSPDESRYSRHWLTVAAAFKTLRGKLGRPHHRLVLAEANLTREYVKRQQSSNQIDQAARLALLVDTQHLLEETIQDGLLSEMAKRNLLVELGSTIGTQVFEQTPTADSGHLAALMKDVTRSALAARQIDPENYYAVDVVAWTTSKVMQSKELEDSVRVDLLANAAASLDSVNAEGLSPSQRATYDDRQGEIARLLNNPVVEQRHLESLRSNNDPAAYYFLARLDASKGPEGKQVAVDNLLNAPAEVREDWRCSRLLLDLFWDLKTGKKFLRGEREVLAFSAQDWRDCVDVVQTASAATSFDQYRLEFLHGLALFHLGQHRRSEAVFQDLDRRTVELSSRVVATYLASTESGEPQLYSGRVTSISPDGRRGKVWLDKLAIEIAFIPRRFTAFEPPQRGDMLPDFHIAFNMRGALADPVRGLRRSDGGQHRAG
;
A
#
# COMPACT_ATOMS: atom_id res chain seq x y z
N MET A 1 16.12 3.90 -45.85
CA MET A 1 15.95 4.02 -44.39
C MET A 1 15.82 2.61 -43.88
N ASP A 2 16.63 2.26 -42.88
CA ASP A 2 16.85 0.89 -42.43
C ASP A 2 15.66 0.39 -41.59
N ASP A 3 15.08 -0.77 -41.92
CA ASP A 3 13.88 -1.33 -41.26
C ASP A 3 14.08 -1.50 -39.74
N SER A 4 15.33 -1.70 -39.31
CA SER A 4 15.76 -1.77 -37.91
C SER A 4 15.52 -0.47 -37.12
N TYR A 5 15.54 0.70 -37.76
CA TYR A 5 15.35 2.01 -37.10
C TYR A 5 13.86 2.29 -36.85
N GLN A 6 13.01 1.81 -37.75
CA GLN A 6 11.56 1.87 -37.56
C GLN A 6 11.09 0.97 -36.42
N ALA A 7 11.80 -0.13 -36.12
CA ALA A 7 11.49 -1.00 -34.98
C ALA A 7 11.95 -0.44 -33.62
N LEU A 8 13.04 0.35 -33.59
CA LEU A 8 13.60 0.93 -32.36
C LEU A 8 12.74 2.09 -31.80
N LEU A 9 12.32 3.03 -32.65
CA LEU A 9 11.64 4.25 -32.21
C LEU A 9 10.34 3.99 -31.41
N PRO A 10 9.43 3.08 -31.82
CA PRO A 10 8.24 2.77 -31.05
C PRO A 10 8.54 2.19 -29.66
N ARG A 11 9.61 1.39 -29.53
CA ARG A 11 10.04 0.80 -28.26
C ARG A 11 10.64 1.85 -27.32
N LEU A 12 11.38 2.82 -27.85
CA LEU A 12 11.90 3.96 -27.07
C LEU A 12 10.77 4.86 -26.52
N VAL A 13 9.60 4.88 -27.15
CA VAL A 13 8.46 5.70 -26.69
C VAL A 13 7.56 4.96 -25.70
N VAL A 14 7.36 3.65 -25.87
CA VAL A 14 6.27 2.91 -25.20
C VAL A 14 6.76 1.86 -24.18
N GLY A 15 8.00 1.39 -24.27
CA GLY A 15 8.54 0.34 -23.42
C GLY A 15 9.64 0.83 -22.48
N PRO A 16 10.02 0.02 -21.46
CA PRO A 16 11.11 0.37 -20.57
C PRO A 16 12.44 0.31 -21.31
N THR A 17 13.23 1.36 -21.15
CA THR A 17 14.47 1.59 -21.86
C THR A 17 15.66 1.46 -20.92
N PHE A 18 16.60 0.59 -21.26
CA PHE A 18 17.81 0.37 -20.50
C PHE A 18 19.04 0.69 -21.34
N LEU A 19 20.02 1.33 -20.71
CA LEU A 19 21.27 1.70 -21.35
C LEU A 19 22.41 0.86 -20.78
N LEU A 20 23.18 0.17 -21.63
CA LEU A 20 24.45 -0.45 -21.29
C LEU A 20 25.59 0.44 -21.79
N LEU A 21 26.36 1.02 -20.86
CA LEU A 21 27.55 1.83 -21.18
C LEU A 21 28.83 1.06 -20.91
N GLY A 22 29.59 0.82 -21.97
CA GLY A 22 30.93 0.25 -21.84
C GLY A 22 31.98 1.25 -21.36
N GLN A 23 33.17 0.75 -21.06
CA GLN A 23 34.33 1.50 -20.58
C GLN A 23 34.78 2.58 -21.57
N ALA A 24 34.62 2.36 -22.88
CA ALA A 24 35.06 3.32 -23.89
C ALA A 24 34.25 4.63 -23.85
N SER A 25 33.07 4.65 -23.22
CA SER A 25 32.32 5.89 -22.97
C SER A 25 33.07 6.88 -22.05
N ALA A 26 34.07 6.42 -21.29
CA ALA A 26 34.94 7.27 -20.48
C ALA A 26 35.93 8.11 -21.33
N SER A 27 36.22 7.63 -22.54
CA SER A 27 37.18 8.25 -23.48
C SER A 27 36.53 9.13 -24.53
N TRP A 28 35.23 9.41 -24.43
CA TRP A 28 34.54 10.33 -25.34
C TRP A 28 35.07 11.76 -25.13
N THR A 29 35.59 12.37 -26.18
CA THR A 29 36.10 13.75 -26.14
C THR A 29 35.37 14.63 -27.14
N ASP A 30 35.07 15.86 -26.75
CA ASP A 30 34.56 16.87 -27.66
C ASP A 30 35.74 17.45 -28.46
N GLY A 31 35.95 16.97 -29.69
CA GLY A 31 36.86 17.61 -30.64
C GLY A 31 38.37 17.31 -30.52
N GLY A 32 38.77 16.05 -30.38
CA GLY A 32 40.15 15.63 -30.65
C GLY A 32 41.17 15.90 -29.54
N ALA A 33 40.73 16.16 -28.30
CA ALA A 33 41.61 16.13 -27.13
C ALA A 33 42.09 14.69 -26.86
N GLU A 34 43.29 14.53 -26.30
CA GLU A 34 43.80 13.20 -25.91
C GLU A 34 42.87 12.54 -24.87
N PRO A 35 42.59 11.23 -25.00
CA PRO A 35 41.69 10.53 -24.09
C PRO A 35 42.24 10.57 -22.66
N ALA A 36 41.39 10.92 -21.70
CA ALA A 36 41.73 10.96 -20.29
C ALA A 36 41.92 9.53 -19.74
N GLY A 37 43.12 8.96 -19.90
CA GLY A 37 43.58 7.73 -19.27
C GLY A 37 42.99 6.43 -19.85
N SER A 38 43.84 5.44 -20.08
CA SER A 38 43.40 4.07 -20.39
C SER A 38 42.73 3.43 -19.17
N THR A 39 41.58 2.78 -19.35
CA THR A 39 40.95 1.99 -18.29
C THR A 39 41.94 0.92 -17.78
N PRO A 40 42.16 0.83 -16.46
CA PRO A 40 43.07 -0.18 -15.91
C PRO A 40 42.56 -1.60 -16.18
N PRO A 41 43.46 -2.60 -16.30
CA PRO A 41 43.06 -4.00 -16.41
C PRO A 41 42.22 -4.47 -15.21
N LEU A 42 41.31 -5.41 -15.44
CA LEU A 42 40.59 -6.10 -14.37
C LEU A 42 41.60 -6.84 -13.47
N GLY A 43 41.39 -6.80 -12.15
CA GLY A 43 42.33 -7.32 -11.14
C GLY A 43 43.50 -6.39 -10.80
N SER A 44 43.49 -5.12 -11.22
CA SER A 44 44.52 -4.14 -10.83
C SER A 44 44.49 -3.81 -9.33
N ALA A 45 45.59 -3.27 -8.81
CA ALA A 45 45.67 -2.85 -7.41
C ALA A 45 44.68 -1.70 -7.11
N PRO A 46 44.11 -1.61 -5.89
CA PRO A 46 43.10 -0.61 -5.54
C PRO A 46 43.53 0.85 -5.79
N ASP A 47 44.80 1.18 -5.58
CA ASP A 47 45.33 2.53 -5.84
C ASP A 47 45.28 2.91 -7.32
N VAL A 48 45.46 1.93 -8.22
CA VAL A 48 45.39 2.15 -9.68
C VAL A 48 43.95 2.47 -10.08
N TYR A 49 42.97 1.74 -9.55
CA TYR A 49 41.56 2.05 -9.76
C TYR A 49 41.18 3.41 -9.22
N ARG A 50 41.65 3.75 -8.01
CA ARG A 50 41.35 5.03 -7.37
C ARG A 50 41.87 6.20 -8.21
N LEU A 51 43.12 6.14 -8.67
CA LEU A 51 43.71 7.19 -9.51
C LEU A 51 42.98 7.34 -10.85
N ALA A 52 42.64 6.22 -11.51
CA ALA A 52 41.89 6.26 -12.77
C ALA A 52 40.48 6.84 -12.59
N ALA A 53 39.77 6.42 -11.54
CA ALA A 53 38.43 6.91 -11.24
C ALA A 53 38.42 8.38 -10.81
N GLU A 54 39.38 8.83 -10.00
CA GLU A 54 39.50 10.24 -9.59
C GLU A 54 39.72 11.16 -10.80
N ALA A 55 40.58 10.75 -11.74
CA ALA A 55 40.82 11.50 -12.97
C ALA A 55 39.56 11.64 -13.84
N LEU A 56 38.80 10.55 -14.00
CA LEU A 56 37.54 10.53 -14.77
C LEU A 56 36.42 11.30 -14.08
N SER A 57 36.29 11.17 -12.75
CA SER A 57 35.28 11.89 -11.97
C SER A 57 35.53 13.41 -11.96
N ALA A 58 36.79 13.85 -12.05
CA ALA A 58 37.17 15.26 -12.10
C ALA A 58 37.05 15.89 -13.49
N ALA A 59 37.01 15.08 -14.56
CA ALA A 59 36.86 15.56 -15.93
C ALA A 59 35.50 16.23 -16.19
N GLU A 60 35.44 17.10 -17.19
CA GLU A 60 34.18 17.64 -17.70
C GLU A 60 33.37 16.54 -18.38
N ILE A 61 32.04 16.61 -18.27
CA ILE A 61 31.14 15.63 -18.86
C ILE A 61 31.09 15.88 -20.38
N PRO A 62 31.44 14.90 -21.23
CA PRO A 62 31.42 15.08 -22.68
C PRO A 62 30.01 15.42 -23.20
N GLU A 63 29.89 16.29 -24.20
CA GLU A 63 28.61 16.70 -24.80
C GLU A 63 27.80 15.50 -25.26
N ARG A 64 28.48 14.53 -25.87
CA ARG A 64 27.90 13.26 -26.29
C ARG A 64 27.23 12.50 -25.14
N LEU A 65 27.86 12.44 -23.96
CA LEU A 65 27.31 11.76 -22.79
C LEU A 65 26.14 12.57 -22.19
N ALA A 66 26.27 13.90 -22.17
CA ALA A 66 25.21 14.79 -21.70
C ALA A 66 23.93 14.64 -22.52
N ASP A 67 24.03 14.48 -23.84
CA ASP A 67 22.86 14.27 -24.71
C ASP A 67 22.19 12.92 -24.49
N VAL A 68 22.98 11.85 -24.33
CA VAL A 68 22.42 10.53 -23.97
C VAL A 68 21.74 10.59 -22.61
N ALA A 69 22.30 11.31 -21.65
CA ALA A 69 21.79 11.40 -20.29
C ALA A 69 20.44 12.14 -20.17
N LYS A 70 20.14 13.06 -21.10
CA LYS A 70 18.84 13.77 -21.15
C LYS A 70 17.65 12.83 -21.32
N PHE A 71 17.82 11.74 -22.05
CA PHE A 71 16.75 10.80 -22.33
C PHE A 71 16.23 10.10 -21.07
N SER A 72 14.95 9.70 -21.09
CA SER A 72 14.20 9.16 -19.95
C SER A 72 14.45 7.68 -19.65
N TRP A 73 15.71 7.25 -19.57
CA TRP A 73 16.12 5.89 -19.21
C TRP A 73 15.48 5.38 -17.91
N ASN A 74 15.08 4.10 -17.90
CA ASN A 74 14.57 3.38 -16.73
C ASN A 74 15.69 2.73 -15.90
N GLY A 75 16.87 2.52 -16.49
CA GLY A 75 18.05 2.00 -15.79
C GLY A 75 19.31 2.09 -16.65
N VAL A 76 20.46 2.26 -15.99
CA VAL A 76 21.78 2.23 -16.63
C VAL A 76 22.59 1.09 -16.05
N VAL A 77 23.20 0.29 -16.89
CA VAL A 77 24.17 -0.75 -16.51
C VAL A 77 25.51 -0.37 -17.12
N THR A 78 26.60 -0.48 -16.36
CA THR A 78 27.92 -0.08 -16.87
C THR A 78 29.01 -0.96 -16.31
N SER A 79 30.07 -1.12 -17.12
CA SER A 79 31.34 -1.69 -16.66
C SER A 79 32.27 -0.63 -16.05
N ARG A 80 31.95 0.67 -16.14
CA ARG A 80 32.73 1.78 -15.57
C ARG A 80 32.78 1.71 -14.04
N ILE A 81 33.85 2.26 -13.48
CA ILE A 81 34.14 2.23 -12.02
C ILE A 81 34.15 3.63 -11.36
N ASP A 82 33.96 4.68 -12.15
CA ASP A 82 34.00 6.08 -11.72
C ASP A 82 32.59 6.65 -11.42
N SER A 83 32.56 7.79 -10.73
CA SER A 83 31.30 8.47 -10.32
C SER A 83 30.83 9.55 -11.30
N ALA A 84 31.48 9.73 -12.46
CA ALA A 84 31.10 10.79 -13.41
C ALA A 84 29.67 10.61 -13.94
N LEU A 85 29.20 9.37 -14.06
CA LEU A 85 27.85 9.05 -14.51
C LEU A 85 26.78 9.57 -13.54
N GLU A 86 27.03 9.63 -12.23
CA GLU A 86 26.07 10.20 -11.28
C GLU A 86 25.79 11.67 -11.58
N ARG A 87 26.84 12.43 -11.90
CA ARG A 87 26.73 13.84 -12.27
C ARG A 87 26.09 14.01 -13.65
N ALA A 88 26.44 13.16 -14.61
CA ALA A 88 25.93 13.25 -15.98
C ALA A 88 24.43 12.97 -16.08
N PHE A 89 23.94 11.96 -15.35
CA PHE A 89 22.53 11.57 -15.36
C PHE A 89 21.66 12.32 -14.35
N ALA A 90 22.25 13.07 -13.42
CA ALA A 90 21.49 13.90 -12.49
C ALA A 90 20.80 15.06 -13.22
N ALA A 91 19.50 15.24 -12.96
CA ALA A 91 18.72 16.34 -13.52
C ALA A 91 17.72 16.86 -12.48
N ASN A 92 17.15 18.04 -12.71
CA ASN A 92 16.16 18.61 -11.80
C ASN A 92 14.95 17.69 -11.57
N TRP A 93 14.60 16.84 -12.54
CA TRP A 93 13.47 15.91 -12.46
C TRP A 93 13.87 14.47 -12.10
N ARG A 94 15.17 14.16 -12.03
CA ARG A 94 15.72 12.81 -11.85
C ARG A 94 16.75 12.77 -10.73
N ARG A 95 16.50 11.90 -9.76
CA ARG A 95 17.48 11.45 -8.77
C ARG A 95 18.22 10.24 -9.30
N VAL A 96 19.53 10.20 -9.08
CA VAL A 96 20.39 9.08 -9.47
C VAL A 96 20.88 8.36 -8.22
N ARG A 97 20.95 7.03 -8.29
CA ARG A 97 21.54 6.17 -7.26
C ARG A 97 22.44 5.12 -7.92
N SER A 98 23.71 5.10 -7.55
CA SER A 98 24.61 4.03 -7.95
C SER A 98 24.55 2.86 -6.97
N ILE A 99 24.61 1.65 -7.51
CA ILE A 99 24.64 0.39 -6.75
C ILE A 99 25.54 -0.61 -7.48
N SER A 100 26.08 -1.57 -6.74
CA SER A 100 26.69 -2.79 -7.28
C SER A 100 25.88 -4.00 -6.83
N GLY A 101 25.61 -4.92 -7.76
CA GLY A 101 24.94 -6.19 -7.47
C GLY A 101 23.51 -6.33 -8.04
N PRO A 102 22.93 -7.53 -7.89
CA PRO A 102 21.68 -7.92 -8.53
C PRO A 102 20.42 -7.44 -7.79
N GLN A 103 20.56 -6.81 -6.62
CA GLN A 103 19.41 -6.46 -5.78
C GLN A 103 18.52 -5.42 -6.47
N LEU A 104 17.20 -5.63 -6.36
CA LEU A 104 16.20 -4.70 -6.87
C LEU A 104 15.80 -3.72 -5.75
N GLY A 105 15.91 -2.41 -6.03
CA GLY A 105 15.38 -1.36 -5.16
C GLY A 105 13.85 -1.26 -5.26
N ARG A 106 13.24 -0.35 -4.48
CA ARG A 106 11.77 -0.18 -4.40
C ARG A 106 11.09 0.10 -5.75
N ASN A 107 11.74 0.88 -6.62
CA ASN A 107 11.24 1.21 -7.97
C ASN A 107 12.34 0.95 -9.00
N PRO A 108 12.57 -0.31 -9.42
CA PRO A 108 13.76 -0.67 -10.20
C PRO A 108 13.73 -0.20 -11.67
N ARG A 109 12.55 0.25 -12.16
CA ARG A 109 12.36 0.81 -13.51
C ARG A 109 12.02 2.31 -13.50
N SER A 110 12.17 3.01 -12.37
CA SER A 110 11.80 4.42 -12.31
C SER A 110 12.76 5.29 -13.11
N ALA A 111 12.26 6.02 -14.10
CA ALA A 111 13.06 7.00 -14.82
C ALA A 111 13.42 8.25 -13.99
N THR A 112 12.66 8.52 -12.91
CA THR A 112 12.88 9.66 -12.00
C THR A 112 13.73 9.30 -10.78
N GLU A 113 13.80 8.02 -10.41
CA GLU A 113 14.76 7.46 -9.45
C GLU A 113 15.68 6.45 -10.17
N LEU A 114 16.55 6.98 -11.02
CA LEU A 114 17.40 6.19 -11.92
C LEU A 114 18.46 5.42 -11.14
N GLN A 115 18.51 4.10 -11.36
CA GLN A 115 19.55 3.23 -10.82
C GLN A 115 20.67 3.03 -11.85
N ILE A 116 21.91 3.34 -11.45
CA ILE A 116 23.13 3.04 -12.20
C ILE A 116 23.79 1.83 -11.57
N ARG A 117 23.87 0.72 -12.31
CA ARG A 117 24.44 -0.55 -11.85
C ARG A 117 25.86 -0.71 -12.37
N HIS A 118 26.82 -0.73 -11.46
CA HIS A 118 28.22 -0.99 -11.77
C HIS A 118 28.48 -2.50 -11.72
N LEU A 119 28.61 -3.14 -12.88
CA LEU A 119 28.71 -4.60 -13.00
C LEU A 119 29.89 -5.18 -12.22
N PHE A 120 30.99 -4.44 -12.17
CA PHE A 120 32.23 -4.83 -11.51
C PHE A 120 32.56 -3.91 -10.32
N GLY A 121 31.56 -3.25 -9.74
CA GLY A 121 31.76 -2.33 -8.61
C GLY A 121 32.28 -0.94 -8.99
N GLY A 122 32.37 -0.06 -8.00
CA GLY A 122 32.79 1.35 -8.17
C GLY A 122 33.69 1.80 -7.03
N THR A 123 34.68 2.66 -7.31
CA THR A 123 35.67 3.08 -6.30
C THR A 123 35.06 3.93 -5.18
N PHE A 124 33.92 4.57 -5.46
CA PHE A 124 33.15 5.41 -4.55
C PHE A 124 32.05 4.64 -3.78
N LEU A 125 31.85 3.36 -4.08
CA LEU A 125 30.90 2.49 -3.41
C LEU A 125 31.48 1.88 -2.10
N PRO A 126 30.63 1.28 -1.24
CA PRO A 126 31.07 0.57 -0.04
C PRO A 126 32.14 -0.50 -0.32
N GLU A 127 32.92 -0.90 0.70
CA GLU A 127 34.09 -1.79 0.51
C GLU A 127 33.77 -3.12 -0.16
N ASP A 128 32.59 -3.70 0.11
CA ASP A 128 32.07 -4.94 -0.48
C ASP A 128 31.55 -4.78 -1.93
N GLU A 129 31.41 -3.54 -2.39
CA GLU A 129 30.95 -3.13 -3.71
C GLU A 129 32.07 -2.49 -4.58
N ARG A 130 33.34 -2.59 -4.14
CA ARG A 130 34.50 -2.08 -4.88
C ARG A 130 34.95 -2.99 -6.02
N PRO A 131 35.71 -2.45 -7.00
CA PRO A 131 36.29 -3.26 -8.07
C PRO A 131 37.21 -4.37 -7.57
N PRO A 132 37.26 -5.52 -8.28
CA PRO A 132 38.03 -6.68 -7.85
C PRO A 132 39.52 -6.38 -7.89
N SER A 133 40.21 -6.67 -6.79
CA SER A 133 41.65 -6.42 -6.61
C SER A 133 42.50 -7.69 -6.49
N ASP A 134 41.87 -8.86 -6.48
CA ASP A 134 42.51 -10.16 -6.52
C ASP A 134 41.69 -11.15 -7.37
N VAL A 135 42.25 -12.34 -7.61
CA VAL A 135 41.65 -13.37 -8.49
C VAL A 135 40.33 -13.93 -7.93
N VAL A 136 40.18 -14.00 -6.61
CA VAL A 136 38.93 -14.51 -6.00
C VAL A 136 37.83 -13.47 -6.18
N ALA A 137 38.13 -12.22 -5.86
CA ALA A 137 37.23 -11.09 -6.06
C ALA A 137 36.86 -10.90 -7.53
N GLU A 138 37.78 -11.20 -8.47
CA GLU A 138 37.51 -11.17 -9.91
C GLU A 138 36.43 -12.20 -10.29
N VAL A 139 36.59 -13.45 -9.86
CA VAL A 139 35.59 -14.51 -10.11
C VAL A 139 34.24 -14.17 -9.49
N GLU A 140 34.22 -13.64 -8.26
CA GLU A 140 33.00 -13.18 -7.59
C GLU A 140 32.35 -12.00 -8.33
N ALA A 141 33.14 -11.04 -8.81
CA ALA A 141 32.64 -9.90 -9.58
C ALA A 141 32.06 -10.34 -10.93
N THR A 142 32.69 -11.26 -11.66
CA THR A 142 32.15 -11.82 -12.90
C THR A 142 30.85 -12.58 -12.64
N GLY A 143 30.78 -13.38 -11.57
CA GLY A 143 29.56 -14.06 -11.15
C GLY A 143 28.42 -13.09 -10.85
N ARG A 144 28.70 -12.04 -10.07
CA ARG A 144 27.73 -10.97 -9.75
C ARG A 144 27.30 -10.18 -10.99
N ALA A 145 28.20 -9.90 -11.93
CA ALA A 145 27.88 -9.22 -13.18
C ALA A 145 26.92 -10.07 -14.03
N ALA A 146 27.18 -11.38 -14.15
CA ALA A 146 26.32 -12.31 -14.87
C ALA A 146 24.94 -12.44 -14.21
N GLU A 147 24.88 -12.48 -12.88
CA GLU A 147 23.62 -12.48 -12.11
C GLU A 147 22.84 -11.18 -12.34
N THR A 148 23.51 -10.03 -12.29
CA THR A 148 22.91 -8.70 -12.52
C THR A 148 22.33 -8.58 -13.93
N LEU A 149 23.05 -9.04 -14.94
CA LEU A 149 22.56 -9.09 -16.33
C LEU A 149 21.41 -10.09 -16.48
N GLY A 150 21.44 -11.21 -15.75
CA GLY A 150 20.33 -12.15 -15.66
C GLY A 150 19.06 -11.50 -15.11
N VAL A 151 19.18 -10.78 -13.99
CA VAL A 151 18.07 -10.02 -13.40
C VAL A 151 17.56 -8.94 -14.35
N LEU A 152 18.44 -8.22 -15.06
CA LEU A 152 18.05 -7.24 -16.07
C LEU A 152 17.19 -7.89 -17.17
N ALA A 153 17.67 -8.97 -17.79
CA ALA A 153 16.95 -9.64 -18.88
C ALA A 153 15.64 -10.30 -18.43
N GLU A 154 15.65 -10.96 -17.27
CA GLU A 154 14.52 -11.80 -16.83
C GLU A 154 13.46 -11.03 -16.04
N ARG A 155 13.83 -9.90 -15.43
CA ARG A 155 12.93 -9.13 -14.54
C ARG A 155 12.71 -7.71 -14.98
N LEU A 156 13.68 -7.02 -15.60
CA LEU A 156 13.57 -5.58 -15.83
C LEU A 156 13.21 -5.23 -17.28
N VAL A 157 13.81 -5.90 -18.24
CA VAL A 157 13.48 -5.74 -19.66
C VAL A 157 12.20 -6.50 -19.94
N THR A 158 11.09 -5.78 -20.16
CA THR A 158 9.80 -6.40 -20.52
C THR A 158 9.74 -6.66 -22.04
N PRO A 159 8.73 -7.38 -22.58
CA PRO A 159 8.67 -7.67 -24.02
C PRO A 159 8.67 -6.43 -24.94
N ARG A 160 8.16 -5.28 -24.47
CA ARG A 160 8.23 -3.99 -25.19
C ARG A 160 9.52 -3.23 -24.93
N GLY A 161 10.26 -3.62 -23.90
CA GLY A 161 11.49 -2.97 -23.51
C GLY A 161 12.61 -3.14 -24.52
N VAL A 162 13.62 -2.29 -24.38
CA VAL A 162 14.80 -2.28 -25.23
C VAL A 162 16.05 -2.02 -24.41
N VAL A 163 17.13 -2.70 -24.76
CA VAL A 163 18.49 -2.50 -24.26
C VAL A 163 19.30 -1.83 -25.36
N VAL A 164 19.75 -0.62 -25.09
CA VAL A 164 20.62 0.15 -25.97
C VAL A 164 22.03 0.05 -25.43
N ILE A 165 22.99 -0.32 -26.28
CA ILE A 165 24.39 -0.49 -25.91
C ILE A 165 25.21 0.57 -26.64
N ASP A 166 26.04 1.33 -25.91
CA ASP A 166 26.99 2.29 -26.50
C ASP A 166 28.31 2.31 -25.71
N GLY A 167 29.39 2.75 -26.36
CA GLY A 167 30.71 2.83 -25.74
C GLY A 167 31.31 1.47 -25.35
N TYR A 168 30.84 0.37 -25.95
CA TYR A 168 31.35 -0.99 -25.76
C TYR A 168 32.46 -1.31 -26.77
N GLN A 169 33.48 -2.08 -26.37
CA GLN A 169 34.61 -2.51 -27.21
C GLN A 169 35.05 -3.94 -26.84
N VAL A 170 35.83 -4.60 -27.70
CA VAL A 170 36.32 -5.98 -27.46
C VAL A 170 37.18 -6.09 -26.19
N GLY A 171 37.86 -5.00 -25.78
CA GLY A 171 38.67 -4.91 -24.57
C GLY A 171 37.92 -4.51 -23.28
N ASP A 172 36.59 -4.47 -23.29
CA ASP A 172 35.79 -4.16 -22.10
C ASP A 172 35.89 -5.29 -21.05
N TRP A 173 35.70 -4.95 -19.76
CA TRP A 173 35.64 -5.95 -18.69
C TRP A 173 34.46 -6.90 -18.85
N LEU A 174 33.35 -6.43 -19.42
CA LEU A 174 32.26 -7.32 -19.85
C LEU A 174 32.66 -8.00 -21.16
N THR A 175 33.02 -9.28 -21.11
CA THR A 175 33.51 -10.00 -22.29
C THR A 175 32.42 -10.18 -23.36
N THR A 176 32.82 -10.31 -24.63
CA THR A 176 31.87 -10.54 -25.74
C THR A 176 31.08 -11.84 -25.58
N LYS A 177 31.66 -12.83 -24.88
CA LYS A 177 30.99 -14.07 -24.50
C LYS A 177 29.86 -13.83 -23.49
N ASP A 178 30.13 -13.04 -22.44
CA ASP A 178 29.13 -12.77 -21.40
C ASP A 178 28.01 -11.87 -21.94
N LEU A 179 28.36 -10.90 -22.80
CA LEU A 179 27.38 -10.11 -23.53
C LEU A 179 26.49 -11.00 -24.41
N PHE A 180 27.07 -11.96 -25.14
CA PHE A 180 26.29 -12.91 -25.94
C PHE A 180 25.34 -13.76 -25.09
N LEU A 181 25.79 -14.27 -23.95
CA LEU A 181 24.94 -15.01 -23.01
C LEU A 181 23.76 -14.16 -22.52
N PHE A 182 24.00 -12.89 -22.22
CA PHE A 182 22.95 -11.95 -21.87
C PHE A 182 21.96 -11.73 -23.03
N LEU A 183 22.46 -11.49 -24.26
CA LEU A 183 21.62 -11.28 -25.45
C LEU A 183 20.72 -12.48 -25.76
N THR A 184 21.17 -13.71 -25.52
CA THR A 184 20.32 -14.91 -25.72
C THR A 184 19.12 -15.01 -24.78
N LYS A 185 19.08 -14.18 -23.73
CA LYS A 185 17.93 -14.09 -22.81
C LYS A 185 16.91 -13.04 -23.24
N LEU A 186 17.24 -12.18 -24.21
CA LEU A 186 16.35 -11.14 -24.72
C LEU A 186 15.55 -11.67 -25.93
N GLY A 187 14.38 -11.07 -26.18
CA GLY A 187 13.57 -11.31 -27.36
C GLY A 187 14.12 -10.62 -28.61
N ALA A 188 13.50 -10.91 -29.75
CA ALA A 188 13.84 -10.27 -31.03
C ALA A 188 13.67 -8.73 -30.96
N ASP A 189 14.56 -8.01 -31.64
CA ASP A 189 14.59 -6.53 -31.74
C ASP A 189 14.78 -5.77 -30.42
N GLN A 190 15.09 -6.45 -29.32
CA GLN A 190 15.25 -5.84 -28.00
C GLN A 190 16.65 -5.30 -27.72
N ALA A 191 17.66 -5.58 -28.54
CA ALA A 191 19.02 -5.11 -28.31
C ALA A 191 19.61 -4.38 -29.51
N HIS A 192 20.15 -3.18 -29.27
CA HIS A 192 20.74 -2.32 -30.30
C HIS A 192 22.11 -1.83 -29.85
N LEU A 193 23.17 -2.14 -30.59
CA LEU A 193 24.54 -1.69 -30.35
C LEU A 193 24.88 -0.53 -31.29
N PHE A 194 25.24 0.61 -30.71
CA PHE A 194 25.66 1.83 -31.40
C PHE A 194 27.18 1.97 -31.41
N SER A 195 27.68 2.84 -32.29
CA SER A 195 29.12 3.17 -32.40
C SER A 195 30.02 1.97 -32.67
N VAL A 196 29.52 1.03 -33.45
CA VAL A 196 30.18 -0.25 -33.68
C VAL A 196 31.49 -0.04 -34.45
N THR A 197 32.58 -0.59 -33.94
CA THR A 197 33.88 -0.62 -34.63
C THR A 197 34.00 -1.82 -35.55
N SER A 198 34.88 -1.75 -36.56
CA SER A 198 35.15 -2.89 -37.46
C SER A 198 35.61 -4.14 -36.71
N GLU A 199 36.41 -3.96 -35.65
CA GLU A 199 36.89 -5.05 -34.78
C GLU A 199 35.74 -5.77 -34.06
N LEU A 200 34.72 -5.04 -33.58
CA LEU A 200 33.53 -5.62 -32.95
C LEU A 200 32.69 -6.45 -33.93
N LEU A 201 32.58 -6.03 -35.19
CA LEU A 201 31.86 -6.81 -36.23
C LEU A 201 32.61 -8.10 -36.61
N GLU A 202 33.93 -8.12 -36.38
CA GLU A 202 34.76 -9.28 -36.64
C GLU A 202 34.74 -10.32 -35.51
N ASP A 203 34.37 -9.93 -34.29
CA ASP A 203 34.23 -10.83 -33.15
C ASP A 203 33.19 -11.93 -33.41
N ARG A 204 33.56 -13.17 -33.07
CA ARG A 204 32.75 -14.36 -33.35
C ARG A 204 31.37 -14.33 -32.68
N PHE A 205 31.28 -13.78 -31.47
CA PHE A 205 30.05 -13.80 -30.67
C PHE A 205 29.11 -12.67 -31.10
N ILE A 206 29.65 -11.49 -31.42
CA ILE A 206 28.88 -10.38 -31.98
C ILE A 206 28.31 -10.75 -33.34
N ARG A 207 29.14 -11.33 -34.22
CA ARG A 207 28.68 -11.79 -35.55
C ARG A 207 27.57 -12.82 -35.44
N GLU A 208 27.70 -13.78 -34.53
CA GLU A 208 26.67 -14.80 -34.28
C GLU A 208 25.37 -14.17 -33.73
N ALA A 209 25.47 -13.19 -32.83
CA ALA A 209 24.31 -12.47 -32.30
C ALA A 209 23.53 -11.74 -33.41
N VAL A 210 24.25 -11.07 -34.31
CA VAL A 210 23.66 -10.38 -35.47
C VAL A 210 23.02 -11.39 -36.43
N SER A 211 23.70 -12.51 -36.75
CA SER A 211 23.14 -13.51 -37.67
C SER A 211 21.88 -14.20 -37.14
N ARG A 212 21.72 -14.26 -35.81
CA ARG A 212 20.53 -14.80 -35.14
C ARG A 212 19.42 -13.77 -34.92
N GLY A 213 19.63 -12.51 -35.32
CA GLY A 213 18.67 -11.43 -35.06
C GLY A 213 18.56 -11.04 -33.58
N LEU A 214 19.53 -11.41 -32.74
CA LEU A 214 19.56 -11.07 -31.32
C LEU A 214 20.10 -9.66 -31.05
N LEU A 215 20.87 -9.11 -32.01
CA LEU A 215 21.52 -7.81 -31.88
C LEU A 215 21.46 -7.04 -33.21
N HIS A 216 20.99 -5.80 -33.15
CA HIS A 216 21.07 -4.86 -34.27
C HIS A 216 22.25 -3.91 -34.08
N THR A 217 23.06 -3.71 -35.10
CA THR A 217 24.31 -2.92 -35.03
C THR A 217 24.21 -1.64 -35.85
N ARG A 218 24.73 -0.53 -35.30
CA ARG A 218 24.77 0.79 -35.94
C ARG A 218 26.15 1.42 -35.86
N LEU A 219 26.52 2.13 -36.92
CA LEU A 219 27.79 2.85 -37.01
C LEU A 219 27.68 4.24 -36.37
N GLU A 220 26.51 4.87 -36.46
CA GLU A 220 26.27 6.18 -35.88
C GLU A 220 26.31 6.16 -34.33
N PRO A 221 26.76 7.26 -33.69
CA PRO A 221 26.63 7.48 -32.25
C PRO A 221 25.18 7.51 -31.76
N LEU A 222 24.91 6.95 -30.57
CA LEU A 222 23.59 7.01 -29.94
C LEU A 222 23.09 8.46 -29.75
N ALA A 223 23.98 9.36 -29.32
CA ALA A 223 23.64 10.78 -29.14
C ALA A 223 23.16 11.46 -30.43
N GLN A 224 23.68 11.03 -31.59
CA GLN A 224 23.22 11.53 -32.88
C GLN A 224 21.81 11.02 -33.19
N ALA A 225 21.57 9.72 -33.05
CA ALA A 225 20.26 9.12 -33.32
C ALA A 225 19.14 9.72 -32.44
N LEU A 226 19.41 9.96 -31.16
CA LEU A 226 18.45 10.59 -30.24
C LEU A 226 18.13 12.03 -30.64
N ARG A 227 19.13 12.85 -31.01
CA ARG A 227 18.94 14.24 -31.46
C ARG A 227 18.15 14.32 -32.77
N GLU A 228 18.44 13.43 -33.72
CA GLU A 228 17.71 13.36 -34.99
C GLU A 228 16.23 13.02 -34.74
N ALA A 229 15.96 12.03 -33.88
CA ALA A 229 14.59 11.64 -33.55
C ALA A 229 13.81 12.71 -32.76
N GLU A 230 14.49 13.50 -31.92
CA GLU A 230 13.91 14.67 -31.25
C GLU A 230 13.58 15.79 -32.24
N THR A 231 14.52 16.11 -33.13
CA THR A 231 14.35 17.15 -34.16
C THR A 231 13.21 16.81 -35.12
N ASP A 232 13.04 15.52 -35.42
CA ASP A 232 11.94 14.99 -36.24
C ASP A 232 10.60 14.91 -35.49
N GLY A 233 10.56 15.24 -34.19
CA GLY A 233 9.36 15.16 -33.35
C GLY A 233 8.86 13.74 -33.10
N ARG A 234 9.69 12.72 -33.34
CA ARG A 234 9.36 11.30 -33.15
C ARG A 234 9.67 10.80 -31.74
N LEU A 235 10.60 11.46 -31.07
CA LEU A 235 10.93 11.26 -29.67
C LEU A 235 10.84 12.59 -28.94
N ASP A 236 10.32 12.57 -27.73
CA ASP A 236 10.44 13.68 -26.80
C ASP A 236 11.49 13.28 -25.76
N MET A 237 12.70 13.84 -25.90
CA MET A 237 13.81 13.60 -24.96
C MET A 237 13.47 14.09 -23.55
N SER A 238 12.45 14.95 -23.44
CA SER A 238 11.92 15.51 -22.21
C SER A 238 10.59 14.88 -21.78
N ALA A 239 10.14 13.74 -22.32
CA ALA A 239 8.79 13.19 -22.06
C ALA A 239 8.51 12.84 -20.58
N ALA A 240 9.51 12.38 -19.80
CA ALA A 240 9.38 12.27 -18.33
C ALA A 240 9.15 13.64 -17.64
N GLY A 241 9.38 14.71 -18.40
CA GLY A 241 9.22 16.13 -18.11
C GLY A 241 8.25 16.85 -19.07
N SER A 242 7.17 16.21 -19.53
CA SER A 242 5.98 16.99 -19.96
C SER A 242 5.35 17.77 -18.78
N GLY A 243 5.86 17.56 -17.56
CA GLY A 243 5.78 18.44 -16.40
C GLY A 243 7.05 19.26 -16.11
N THR A 244 7.76 19.76 -17.14
CA THR A 244 8.88 20.73 -17.02
C THR A 244 8.41 22.15 -16.70
N GLY A 245 7.09 22.37 -16.60
CA GLY A 245 6.59 23.47 -15.80
C GLY A 245 6.98 23.24 -14.33
N ARG A 246 7.33 24.32 -13.61
CA ARG A 246 7.26 24.34 -12.15
C ARG A 246 6.02 23.54 -11.72
N ARG A 247 6.16 22.54 -10.84
CA ARG A 247 5.02 21.76 -10.36
C ARG A 247 4.22 22.63 -9.41
N LEU A 248 3.29 23.37 -9.98
CA LEU A 248 2.55 24.43 -9.32
C LEU A 248 1.25 23.86 -8.75
N ILE A 249 1.09 23.98 -7.44
CA ILE A 249 -0.17 23.71 -6.74
C ILE A 249 -0.94 25.03 -6.63
N PRO A 250 -2.21 25.09 -7.07
CA PRO A 250 -3.03 26.29 -6.91
C PRO A 250 -3.27 26.62 -5.43
N ALA A 251 -3.19 27.91 -5.10
CA ALA A 251 -3.53 28.44 -3.79
C ALA A 251 -4.42 29.69 -3.95
N LYS A 252 -5.18 30.06 -2.90
CA LYS A 252 -6.10 31.24 -2.92
C LYS A 252 -5.51 32.53 -3.51
N ARG A 253 -4.19 32.72 -3.43
CA ARG A 253 -3.47 33.91 -3.92
C ARG A 253 -2.29 33.57 -4.84
N GLY A 254 -2.47 32.62 -5.76
CA GLY A 254 -1.48 32.30 -6.80
C GLY A 254 -1.15 30.82 -6.85
N PHE A 255 0.14 30.51 -7.01
CA PHE A 255 0.63 29.15 -7.17
C PHE A 255 1.84 28.92 -6.27
N VAL A 256 1.95 27.72 -5.72
CA VAL A 256 3.07 27.30 -4.86
C VAL A 256 3.82 26.18 -5.55
N GLU A 257 5.14 26.30 -5.65
CA GLU A 257 5.99 25.29 -6.27
C GLU A 257 6.24 24.13 -5.31
N LEU A 258 6.00 22.92 -5.79
CA LEU A 258 6.24 21.67 -5.07
C LEU A 258 7.63 21.13 -5.44
N ASP A 259 8.47 20.93 -4.42
CA ASP A 259 9.83 20.43 -4.63
C ASP A 259 9.84 18.96 -5.06
N VAL A 260 10.92 18.58 -5.74
CA VAL A 260 11.04 17.27 -6.40
C VAL A 260 11.18 16.13 -5.40
N ALA A 261 11.77 16.37 -4.23
CA ALA A 261 11.87 15.36 -3.19
C ALA A 261 10.49 15.03 -2.59
N THR A 262 9.69 16.05 -2.29
CA THR A 262 8.31 15.87 -1.82
C THR A 262 7.43 15.22 -2.88
N TRP A 263 7.57 15.61 -4.16
CA TRP A 263 6.84 14.95 -5.25
C TRP A 263 7.21 13.48 -5.39
N ASN A 264 8.50 13.15 -5.56
CA ASN A 264 8.95 11.78 -5.81
C ASN A 264 8.59 10.85 -4.65
N GLN A 265 8.51 11.39 -3.44
CA GLN A 265 8.02 10.65 -2.30
C GLN A 265 6.51 10.41 -2.38
N VAL A 266 5.71 11.47 -2.51
CA VAL A 266 4.24 11.34 -2.44
C VAL A 266 3.65 10.68 -3.67
N ILE A 267 4.25 10.82 -4.87
CA ILE A 267 3.71 10.27 -6.12
C ILE A 267 3.55 8.74 -6.08
N SER A 268 4.36 8.06 -5.26
CA SER A 268 4.25 6.63 -4.99
C SER A 268 3.02 6.25 -4.13
N ALA A 269 2.47 7.21 -3.38
CA ALA A 269 1.33 7.00 -2.49
C ALA A 269 0.03 7.66 -3.00
N ALA A 270 0.12 8.83 -3.63
CA ALA A 270 -0.99 9.54 -4.28
C ALA A 270 -0.45 10.64 -5.21
N ARG A 271 -1.10 10.85 -6.36
CA ARG A 271 -0.71 11.90 -7.32
C ARG A 271 -1.18 13.29 -6.86
N PRO A 272 -0.29 14.27 -6.67
CA PRO A 272 -0.70 15.65 -6.46
C PRO A 272 -1.37 16.23 -7.70
N ILE A 273 -2.44 17.00 -7.51
CA ILE A 273 -3.11 17.72 -8.60
C ILE A 273 -2.40 19.07 -8.82
N ASP A 274 -1.53 19.11 -9.82
CA ASP A 274 -0.84 20.31 -10.27
C ASP A 274 -1.54 20.98 -11.46
N THR A 275 -1.05 22.16 -11.86
CA THR A 275 -1.62 22.93 -12.97
C THR A 275 -1.68 22.15 -14.28
N SER A 276 -0.75 21.24 -14.54
CA SER A 276 -0.69 20.43 -15.77
C SER A 276 -1.93 19.54 -15.96
N LEU A 277 -2.56 19.11 -14.87
CA LEU A 277 -3.77 18.28 -14.87
C LEU A 277 -5.05 19.12 -14.96
N LEU A 278 -4.99 20.42 -14.66
CA LEU A 278 -6.14 21.32 -14.68
C LEU A 278 -6.45 21.85 -16.08
N GLU A 279 -5.47 21.76 -16.99
CA GLU A 279 -5.57 22.27 -18.36
C GLU A 279 -6.43 21.37 -19.24
N PRO A 280 -7.41 21.95 -19.98
CA PRO A 280 -8.18 21.21 -20.97
C PRO A 280 -7.30 20.83 -22.17
N PHE A 281 -7.76 19.87 -22.96
CA PHE A 281 -7.13 19.58 -24.25
C PHE A 281 -7.17 20.83 -25.15
N PRO A 282 -6.12 21.05 -25.97
CA PRO A 282 -6.17 22.09 -27.00
C PRO A 282 -7.28 21.80 -28.00
N SER A 283 -7.86 22.87 -28.56
CA SER A 283 -8.92 22.79 -29.56
C SER A 283 -8.52 21.89 -30.73
N ALA A 284 -9.42 21.01 -31.14
CA ALA A 284 -9.18 20.02 -32.19
C ALA A 284 -10.37 19.92 -33.15
N SER A 285 -10.18 19.18 -34.26
CA SER A 285 -11.25 18.90 -35.20
C SER A 285 -12.35 18.02 -34.56
N PRO A 286 -13.59 18.03 -35.07
CA PRO A 286 -14.66 17.17 -34.55
C PRO A 286 -14.32 15.68 -34.52
N ALA A 287 -13.52 15.19 -35.47
CA ALA A 287 -13.06 13.81 -35.51
C ALA A 287 -12.13 13.46 -34.34
N ILE A 288 -11.18 14.35 -34.01
CA ILE A 288 -10.28 14.19 -32.87
C ILE A 288 -11.04 14.39 -31.55
N ASP A 289 -12.00 15.31 -31.50
CA ASP A 289 -12.87 15.52 -30.33
C ASP A 289 -13.71 14.27 -30.02
N TYR A 290 -14.25 13.64 -31.07
CA TYR A 290 -14.95 12.35 -30.98
C TYR A 290 -14.01 11.20 -30.56
N GLU A 291 -12.79 11.14 -31.08
CA GLU A 291 -11.79 10.13 -30.70
C GLU A 291 -11.37 10.26 -29.22
N ARG A 292 -11.18 11.49 -28.73
CA ARG A 292 -10.89 11.75 -27.31
C ARG A 292 -12.08 11.37 -26.41
N PHE A 293 -13.29 11.64 -26.85
CA PHE A 293 -14.52 11.18 -26.20
C PHE A 293 -14.62 9.66 -26.16
N ARG A 294 -14.32 8.98 -27.28
CA ARG A 294 -14.23 7.52 -27.37
C ARG A 294 -13.21 6.95 -26.38
N THR A 295 -12.05 7.60 -26.29
CA THR A 295 -10.97 7.23 -25.36
C THR A 295 -11.41 7.37 -23.91
N LEU A 296 -12.22 8.38 -23.55
CA LEU A 296 -12.78 8.51 -22.21
C LEU A 296 -13.75 7.37 -21.87
N ILE A 297 -14.62 6.97 -22.80
CA ILE A 297 -15.58 5.87 -22.58
C ILE A 297 -14.86 4.52 -22.49
N GLY A 298 -13.80 4.34 -23.29
CA GLY A 298 -12.96 3.14 -23.28
C GLY A 298 -11.81 3.18 -22.27
N ALA A 299 -11.70 4.22 -21.45
CA ALA A 299 -10.63 4.34 -20.46
C ALA A 299 -10.79 3.23 -19.41
N SER A 300 -9.68 2.56 -19.12
CA SER A 300 -9.64 1.49 -18.13
C SER A 300 -9.88 2.02 -16.72
N ASP A 301 -10.48 1.19 -15.86
CA ASP A 301 -10.67 1.48 -14.44
C ASP A 301 -9.30 1.54 -13.73
N GLY A 302 -8.60 2.68 -13.76
CA GLY A 302 -7.31 2.82 -13.10
C GLY A 302 -6.52 4.10 -13.38
N ALA A 303 -6.50 4.55 -14.64
CA ALA A 303 -5.82 5.79 -15.02
C ALA A 303 -6.82 6.96 -15.01
N PRO A 304 -6.71 7.92 -14.05
CA PRO A 304 -7.71 8.98 -13.93
C PRO A 304 -7.65 9.92 -15.15
N PRO A 305 -8.74 10.09 -15.92
CA PRO A 305 -8.70 10.83 -17.19
C PRO A 305 -8.80 12.35 -16.97
N PHE A 306 -7.88 12.92 -16.19
CA PHE A 306 -7.93 14.32 -15.73
C PHE A 306 -8.14 15.33 -16.87
N LYS A 307 -7.37 15.24 -17.96
CA LYS A 307 -7.50 16.18 -19.09
C LYS A 307 -8.85 16.08 -19.80
N ALA A 308 -9.42 14.87 -19.91
CA ALA A 308 -10.75 14.67 -20.50
C ALA A 308 -11.85 15.28 -19.61
N VAL A 309 -11.74 15.09 -18.29
CA VAL A 309 -12.67 15.70 -17.32
C VAL A 309 -12.51 17.22 -17.32
N ALA A 310 -11.27 17.73 -17.34
CA ALA A 310 -10.95 19.16 -17.41
C ALA A 310 -11.52 19.83 -18.68
N SER A 311 -11.62 19.08 -19.79
CA SER A 311 -12.20 19.50 -21.08
C SER A 311 -13.74 19.42 -21.14
N GLY A 312 -14.38 18.98 -20.04
CA GLY A 312 -15.82 18.86 -19.95
C GLY A 312 -16.40 17.71 -20.78
N TYR A 313 -15.62 16.66 -21.05
CA TYR A 313 -16.12 15.46 -21.74
C TYR A 313 -16.95 14.55 -20.84
N LYS A 314 -16.92 14.73 -19.52
CA LYS A 314 -17.68 13.92 -18.56
C LYS A 314 -19.11 14.46 -18.38
N LEU A 315 -20.09 13.56 -18.30
CA LEU A 315 -21.43 13.89 -17.79
C LEU A 315 -21.39 14.10 -16.27
N ARG A 316 -21.72 15.32 -15.80
CA ARG A 316 -21.84 15.64 -14.37
C ARG A 316 -23.18 15.14 -13.82
N ARG A 317 -23.13 14.27 -12.82
CA ARG A 317 -24.31 13.71 -12.15
C ARG A 317 -24.82 14.60 -11.01
N ASP A 318 -26.09 14.48 -10.66
CA ASP A 318 -26.75 15.35 -9.68
C ASP A 318 -26.13 15.21 -8.27
N PHE A 319 -25.67 14.00 -7.91
CA PHE A 319 -25.05 13.74 -6.61
C PHE A 319 -23.69 14.44 -6.42
N GLU A 320 -23.01 14.81 -7.51
CA GLU A 320 -21.70 15.45 -7.46
C GLU A 320 -21.75 16.84 -6.83
N ASP A 321 -22.88 17.54 -7.01
CA ASP A 321 -23.09 18.85 -6.41
C ASP A 321 -23.35 18.73 -4.90
N ASP A 322 -23.96 17.64 -4.43
CA ASP A 322 -24.05 17.33 -2.99
C ASP A 322 -22.67 16.97 -2.41
N LEU A 323 -21.90 16.16 -3.12
CA LEU A 323 -20.53 15.79 -2.74
C LEU A 323 -19.63 17.01 -2.60
N LEU A 324 -19.62 17.89 -3.60
CA LEU A 324 -18.81 19.13 -3.58
C LEU A 324 -19.22 20.06 -2.44
N ARG A 325 -20.53 20.19 -2.16
CA ARG A 325 -21.03 20.97 -1.01
C ARG A 325 -20.56 20.41 0.32
N ARG A 326 -20.65 19.09 0.54
CA ARG A 326 -20.17 18.43 1.77
C ARG A 326 -18.67 18.61 1.97
N VAL A 327 -17.88 18.44 0.90
CA VAL A 327 -16.42 18.62 0.95
C VAL A 327 -16.05 20.07 1.27
N THR A 328 -16.70 21.03 0.61
CA THR A 328 -16.46 22.47 0.86
C THR A 328 -16.83 22.86 2.30
N HIS A 329 -17.93 22.30 2.83
CA HIS A 329 -18.31 22.51 4.22
C HIS A 329 -17.29 21.89 5.20
N ALA A 330 -16.84 20.66 4.95
CA ALA A 330 -15.83 19.98 5.76
C ALA A 330 -14.48 20.71 5.78
N LEU A 331 -14.09 21.35 4.66
CA LEU A 331 -12.88 22.16 4.58
C LEU A 331 -12.90 23.42 5.45
N SER A 332 -14.08 23.89 5.87
CA SER A 332 -14.24 25.07 6.73
C SER A 332 -13.94 24.81 8.21
N ASP A 333 -14.19 23.58 8.69
CA ASP A 333 -13.84 23.13 10.04
C ASP A 333 -13.35 21.68 9.98
N LEU A 334 -12.04 21.47 9.90
CA LEU A 334 -11.45 20.14 9.78
C LEU A 334 -11.31 19.39 11.12
N SER A 335 -11.78 19.97 12.22
CA SER A 335 -11.53 19.42 13.56
C SER A 335 -12.52 18.33 13.99
N THR A 336 -13.65 18.21 13.29
CA THR A 336 -14.79 17.35 13.68
C THR A 336 -15.26 16.42 12.57
N PHE A 337 -14.73 16.54 11.35
CA PHE A 337 -15.24 15.76 10.22
C PHE A 337 -14.70 14.33 10.18
N GLU A 338 -15.61 13.42 9.86
CA GLU A 338 -15.38 12.03 9.46
C GLU A 338 -15.02 11.98 7.95
N PRO A 339 -14.44 10.88 7.45
CA PRO A 339 -14.23 10.71 6.02
C PRO A 339 -15.57 10.75 5.27
N ILE A 340 -15.57 11.35 4.08
CA ILE A 340 -16.76 11.38 3.21
C ILE A 340 -16.67 10.19 2.25
N ILE A 341 -17.57 9.23 2.37
CA ILE A 341 -17.55 8.00 1.57
C ILE A 341 -18.69 8.00 0.56
N VAL A 342 -18.35 7.81 -0.72
CA VAL A 342 -19.28 7.68 -1.84
C VAL A 342 -19.51 6.19 -2.12
N SER A 343 -20.72 5.70 -1.84
CA SER A 343 -21.05 4.28 -1.99
C SER A 343 -21.99 4.04 -3.17
N GLY A 344 -21.72 3.01 -3.97
CA GLY A 344 -22.59 2.66 -5.09
C GLY A 344 -22.09 1.43 -5.86
N GLN A 345 -22.91 0.87 -6.74
CA GLN A 345 -22.53 -0.27 -7.58
C GLN A 345 -21.40 0.08 -8.57
N THR A 346 -20.82 -0.92 -9.24
CA THR A 346 -19.89 -0.70 -10.36
C THR A 346 -20.54 0.18 -11.44
N ALA A 347 -19.71 0.92 -12.18
CA ALA A 347 -20.14 1.69 -13.36
C ALA A 347 -21.20 2.80 -13.13
N THR A 348 -21.39 3.28 -11.90
CA THR A 348 -22.31 4.41 -11.59
C THR A 348 -21.68 5.80 -11.73
N GLY A 349 -20.41 5.88 -12.15
CA GLY A 349 -19.67 7.13 -12.36
C GLY A 349 -18.88 7.65 -11.16
N LYS A 350 -18.70 6.86 -10.08
CA LYS A 350 -17.99 7.27 -8.86
C LYS A 350 -16.56 7.73 -9.11
N SER A 351 -15.76 6.96 -9.84
CA SER A 351 -14.35 7.29 -10.13
C SER A 351 -14.23 8.61 -10.91
N LEU A 352 -15.08 8.82 -11.93
CA LEU A 352 -15.14 10.08 -12.67
C LEU A 352 -15.64 11.23 -11.79
N ALA A 353 -16.55 10.99 -10.84
CA ALA A 353 -16.98 11.98 -9.84
C ALA A 353 -15.84 12.39 -8.91
N LEU A 354 -15.05 11.43 -8.42
CA LEU A 354 -13.87 11.71 -7.61
C LEU A 354 -12.78 12.46 -8.39
N CYS A 355 -12.55 12.12 -9.67
CA CYS A 355 -11.66 12.88 -10.55
C CYS A 355 -12.13 14.33 -10.73
N SER A 356 -13.44 14.52 -10.99
CA SER A 356 -14.03 15.85 -11.16
C SER A 356 -13.95 16.67 -9.88
N LEU A 357 -14.23 16.06 -8.72
CA LEU A 357 -14.08 16.68 -7.41
C LEU A 357 -12.64 17.15 -7.18
N ALA A 358 -11.65 16.33 -7.57
CA ALA A 358 -10.23 16.67 -7.44
C ALA A 358 -9.89 17.97 -8.17
N LEU A 359 -10.36 18.08 -9.43
CA LEU A 359 -10.16 19.26 -10.25
C LEU A 359 -10.91 20.48 -9.70
N ASP A 360 -12.17 20.32 -9.27
CA ASP A 360 -12.99 21.40 -8.73
C ASP A 360 -12.39 21.98 -7.43
N VAL A 361 -11.95 21.11 -6.52
CA VAL A 361 -11.30 21.52 -5.26
C VAL A 361 -9.95 22.16 -5.53
N ALA A 362 -9.12 21.59 -6.41
CA ALA A 362 -7.81 22.17 -6.75
C ALA A 362 -7.96 23.55 -7.41
N ARG A 363 -8.89 23.71 -8.37
CA ARG A 363 -9.19 25.00 -9.03
C ARG A 363 -9.68 26.07 -8.05
N SER A 364 -10.36 25.68 -6.96
CA SER A 364 -10.79 26.62 -5.92
C SER A 364 -9.62 27.25 -5.14
N GLY A 365 -8.44 26.61 -5.16
CA GLY A 365 -7.26 27.01 -4.39
C GLY A 365 -7.45 26.95 -2.87
N GLN A 366 -8.53 26.31 -2.39
CA GLN A 366 -8.86 26.23 -0.96
C GLN A 366 -8.14 25.08 -0.23
N ALA A 367 -7.65 24.09 -0.97
CA ALA A 367 -6.94 22.95 -0.43
C ALA A 367 -5.93 22.41 -1.45
N ALA A 368 -4.83 21.81 -0.97
CA ALA A 368 -3.94 20.99 -1.79
C ALA A 368 -4.58 19.62 -1.99
N VAL A 369 -4.64 19.13 -3.23
CA VAL A 369 -5.37 17.90 -3.56
C VAL A 369 -4.38 16.78 -3.92
N LEU A 370 -4.55 15.64 -3.25
CA LEU A 370 -3.94 14.37 -3.62
C LEU A 370 -5.03 13.45 -4.18
N HIS A 371 -4.74 12.77 -5.28
CA HIS A 371 -5.63 11.78 -5.87
C HIS A 371 -4.93 10.42 -5.97
N GLN A 372 -5.52 9.41 -5.33
CA GLN A 372 -5.15 8.01 -5.50
C GLN A 372 -6.24 7.28 -6.27
N GLY A 373 -5.89 6.79 -7.45
CA GLY A 373 -6.79 6.03 -8.32
C GLY A 373 -6.99 4.60 -7.82
N ARG A 374 -7.94 3.90 -8.44
CA ARG A 374 -8.38 2.54 -8.05
C ARG A 374 -7.29 1.47 -8.09
N ARG A 375 -6.29 1.64 -8.96
CA ARG A 375 -5.15 0.71 -9.13
C ARG A 375 -3.96 1.02 -8.24
N GLY A 376 -3.95 2.17 -7.58
CA GLY A 376 -2.82 2.53 -6.74
C GLY A 376 -2.83 1.77 -5.42
N ASP A 377 -1.64 1.45 -4.91
CA ASP A 377 -1.45 0.90 -3.58
C ASP A 377 -2.19 1.71 -2.50
N ARG A 378 -2.48 1.06 -1.37
CA ARG A 378 -3.02 1.78 -0.23
C ARG A 378 -2.09 2.95 0.13
N PRO A 379 -2.59 4.20 0.17
CA PRO A 379 -1.73 5.37 0.33
C PRO A 379 -0.96 5.27 1.65
N ALA A 380 0.37 5.31 1.56
CA ALA A 380 1.23 5.23 2.73
C ALA A 380 1.01 6.47 3.62
N ALA A 381 0.58 6.24 4.86
CA ALA A 381 0.23 7.31 5.79
C ALA A 381 1.39 8.29 6.03
N ALA A 382 2.64 7.82 6.01
CA ALA A 382 3.82 8.64 6.18
C ALA A 382 4.07 9.60 5.00
N ASP A 383 3.79 9.15 3.77
CA ASP A 383 3.98 9.94 2.55
C ASP A 383 2.88 10.99 2.42
N VAL A 384 1.62 10.60 2.68
CA VAL A 384 0.49 11.53 2.78
C VAL A 384 0.72 12.56 3.88
N GLU A 385 1.20 12.13 5.06
CA GLU A 385 1.53 13.03 6.15
C GLU A 385 2.61 14.05 5.74
N ARG A 386 3.69 13.61 5.08
CA ARG A 386 4.75 14.52 4.63
C ARG A 386 4.24 15.55 3.63
N PHE A 387 3.42 15.14 2.68
CA PHE A 387 2.80 16.07 1.75
C PHE A 387 1.83 17.02 2.46
N ALA A 388 0.98 16.51 3.36
CA ALA A 388 0.05 17.34 4.12
C ALA A 388 0.77 18.34 5.00
N LEU A 389 1.90 17.92 5.57
CA LEU A 389 2.81 18.79 6.29
C LEU A 389 3.41 19.83 5.34
N TRP A 390 3.92 19.49 4.15
CA TRP A 390 4.35 20.49 3.16
C TRP A 390 3.23 21.47 2.77
N ALA A 391 2.00 20.99 2.54
CA ALA A 391 0.88 21.82 2.14
C ALA A 391 0.47 22.82 3.23
N ASP A 392 0.46 22.38 4.49
CA ASP A 392 0.17 23.26 5.64
C ASP A 392 1.35 24.21 5.91
N GLU A 393 2.59 23.72 5.78
CA GLU A 393 3.81 24.46 6.08
C GLU A 393 4.15 25.53 5.01
N VAL A 394 4.12 25.16 3.73
CA VAL A 394 4.59 25.99 2.62
C VAL A 394 3.44 26.73 1.94
N ALA A 395 2.29 26.07 1.75
CA ALA A 395 1.15 26.64 1.05
C ALA A 395 0.07 27.21 1.99
N GLY A 396 0.10 26.89 3.29
CA GLY A 396 -0.95 27.27 4.25
C GLY A 396 -2.31 26.62 3.95
N LEU A 397 -2.33 25.54 3.17
CA LEU A 397 -3.52 24.87 2.69
C LEU A 397 -3.78 23.58 3.49
N PRO A 398 -5.06 23.27 3.81
CA PRO A 398 -5.42 21.91 4.20
C PRO A 398 -5.24 20.96 3.01
N THR A 399 -5.14 19.66 3.28
CA THR A 399 -5.02 18.64 2.24
C THR A 399 -6.33 17.88 2.08
N VAL A 400 -6.77 17.67 0.85
CA VAL A 400 -7.83 16.71 0.51
C VAL A 400 -7.19 15.50 -0.14
N LEU A 401 -7.34 14.33 0.47
CA LEU A 401 -6.97 13.05 -0.12
C LEU A 401 -8.22 12.42 -0.73
N ILE A 402 -8.27 12.41 -2.05
CA ILE A 402 -9.28 11.67 -2.81
C ILE A 402 -8.72 10.28 -3.05
N TRP A 403 -9.29 9.30 -2.38
CA TRP A 403 -8.84 7.91 -2.44
C TRP A 403 -9.96 7.06 -3.04
N ASP A 404 -9.86 6.80 -4.35
CA ASP A 404 -10.80 5.92 -5.06
C ASP A 404 -10.48 4.43 -4.81
N GLY A 405 -10.36 4.04 -3.55
CA GLY A 405 -9.87 2.71 -3.17
C GLY A 405 -10.88 1.58 -3.36
N MET A 406 -12.19 1.87 -3.42
CA MET A 406 -13.25 0.85 -3.37
C MET A 406 -13.04 -0.18 -2.25
N VAL A 407 -12.47 0.28 -1.13
CA VAL A 407 -12.14 -0.50 0.08
C VAL A 407 -13.26 -0.39 1.13
N ASP A 408 -13.13 -1.20 2.18
CA ASP A 408 -14.02 -1.16 3.33
C ASP A 408 -13.95 0.19 4.07
N ASP A 409 -15.08 0.63 4.63
CA ASP A 409 -15.20 1.97 5.22
C ASP A 409 -14.14 2.20 6.32
N ASP A 410 -13.87 1.16 7.13
CA ASP A 410 -12.88 1.14 8.22
C ASP A 410 -11.49 1.61 7.78
N ALA A 411 -11.10 1.34 6.53
CA ALA A 411 -9.80 1.69 6.01
C ALA A 411 -9.61 3.21 5.88
N TYR A 412 -10.68 3.92 5.50
CA TYR A 412 -10.72 5.38 5.40
C TYR A 412 -10.70 6.02 6.78
N TYR A 413 -11.54 5.53 7.71
CA TYR A 413 -11.59 6.03 9.09
C TYR A 413 -10.24 5.87 9.80
N SER A 414 -9.62 4.69 9.68
CA SER A 414 -8.32 4.41 10.28
C SER A 414 -7.23 5.37 9.78
N LEU A 415 -7.19 5.67 8.47
CA LEU A 415 -6.20 6.58 7.92
C LEU A 415 -6.46 8.03 8.34
N GLN A 416 -7.72 8.49 8.30
CA GLN A 416 -8.09 9.84 8.73
C GLN A 416 -7.78 10.05 10.22
N GLN A 417 -8.10 9.07 11.07
CA GLN A 417 -7.79 9.11 12.49
C GLN A 417 -6.27 9.17 12.74
N LYS A 418 -5.48 8.36 12.04
CA LYS A 418 -4.00 8.41 12.15
C LYS A 418 -3.44 9.79 11.76
N LEU A 419 -3.88 10.35 10.64
CA LEU A 419 -3.43 11.67 10.18
C LEU A 419 -3.89 12.80 11.12
N ARG A 420 -5.14 12.72 11.59
CA ARG A 420 -5.71 13.67 12.56
C ARG A 420 -5.00 13.60 13.90
N ALA A 421 -4.75 12.41 14.42
CA ALA A 421 -4.02 12.19 15.67
C ALA A 421 -2.58 12.70 15.56
N ARG A 422 -2.02 12.74 14.34
CA ARG A 422 -0.76 13.43 14.02
C ARG A 422 -0.85 14.95 13.87
N GLY A 423 -2.02 15.54 14.14
CA GLY A 423 -2.29 16.96 14.05
C GLY A 423 -2.39 17.50 12.62
N ARG A 424 -2.61 16.63 11.62
CA ARG A 424 -2.68 17.02 10.20
C ARG A 424 -4.09 17.43 9.81
N ARG A 425 -4.20 18.50 9.01
CA ARG A 425 -5.44 19.02 8.45
C ARG A 425 -5.78 18.30 7.13
N VAL A 426 -6.13 17.01 7.23
CA VAL A 426 -6.44 16.16 6.07
C VAL A 426 -7.90 15.73 6.09
N LEU A 427 -8.62 15.96 4.98
CA LEU A 427 -9.94 15.40 4.72
C LEU A 427 -9.82 14.24 3.72
N ILE A 428 -10.34 13.07 4.05
CA ILE A 428 -10.38 11.93 3.12
C ILE A 428 -11.76 11.85 2.47
N VAL A 429 -11.74 11.72 1.14
CA VAL A 429 -12.93 11.42 0.34
C VAL A 429 -12.72 10.07 -0.34
N GLY A 430 -13.52 9.08 0.03
CA GLY A 430 -13.35 7.68 -0.37
C GLY A 430 -14.47 7.16 -1.26
N SER A 431 -14.23 6.00 -1.90
CA SER A 431 -15.26 5.23 -2.60
C SER A 431 -15.46 3.84 -1.98
N SER A 432 -16.70 3.34 -1.94
CA SER A 432 -16.97 1.96 -1.50
C SER A 432 -18.09 1.29 -2.30
N TYR A 433 -18.14 -0.03 -2.25
CA TYR A 433 -19.26 -0.79 -2.79
C TYR A 433 -20.48 -0.68 -1.87
N ARG A 434 -21.68 -0.72 -2.46
CA ARG A 434 -22.91 -0.75 -1.67
C ARG A 434 -23.05 -2.11 -0.99
N VAL A 435 -22.76 -2.18 0.30
CA VAL A 435 -23.04 -3.34 1.14
C VAL A 435 -24.48 -3.21 1.67
N HIS A 436 -25.33 -4.22 1.41
CA HIS A 436 -26.70 -4.21 1.94
C HIS A 436 -26.66 -4.31 3.47
N GLY A 437 -27.30 -3.36 4.16
CA GLY A 437 -27.47 -3.39 5.62
C GLY A 437 -26.37 -2.71 6.46
N ARG A 438 -25.35 -2.05 5.87
CA ARG A 438 -24.32 -1.31 6.61
C ARG A 438 -24.23 0.17 6.19
N SER A 439 -24.28 1.04 7.20
CA SER A 439 -24.08 2.51 7.19
C SER A 439 -25.14 3.38 6.49
N THR A 440 -25.79 4.27 7.25
CA THR A 440 -26.68 5.34 6.75
C THR A 440 -25.93 6.65 6.45
N ARG A 441 -24.62 6.73 6.72
CA ARG A 441 -23.84 7.98 6.62
C ARG A 441 -23.19 8.19 5.25
N ASN A 442 -23.09 7.15 4.42
CA ASN A 442 -22.43 7.23 3.13
C ASN A 442 -23.30 7.96 2.10
N LEU A 443 -22.67 8.66 1.15
CA LEU A 443 -23.37 9.26 0.02
C LEU A 443 -23.67 8.16 -1.01
N VAL A 444 -24.92 7.69 -1.04
CA VAL A 444 -25.35 6.57 -1.89
C VAL A 444 -25.65 7.08 -3.30
N VAL A 445 -24.97 6.48 -4.28
CA VAL A 445 -25.16 6.76 -5.71
C VAL A 445 -26.12 5.74 -6.31
N ASP A 446 -27.20 6.23 -6.94
CA ASP A 446 -28.13 5.39 -7.68
C ASP A 446 -27.53 4.95 -9.02
N VAL A 447 -27.84 3.71 -9.41
CA VAL A 447 -27.49 3.14 -10.72
C VAL A 447 -28.26 3.83 -11.83
N ASN A 448 -29.48 4.26 -11.53
CA ASN A 448 -30.35 4.89 -12.51
C ASN A 448 -30.10 6.38 -12.60
N LEU A 449 -30.28 6.93 -13.80
CA LEU A 449 -30.25 8.37 -13.99
C LEU A 449 -31.59 9.01 -13.58
N SER A 450 -31.53 10.18 -12.96
CA SER A 450 -32.71 11.01 -12.71
C SER A 450 -33.30 11.51 -14.04
N LYS A 451 -34.59 11.91 -14.05
CA LYS A 451 -35.20 12.53 -15.24
C LYS A 451 -34.43 13.76 -15.73
N GLY A 452 -33.91 14.57 -14.80
CA GLY A 452 -33.09 15.74 -15.13
C GLY A 452 -31.70 15.36 -15.65
N GLU A 453 -31.10 14.28 -15.14
CA GLU A 453 -29.82 13.75 -15.66
C GLU A 453 -29.97 13.23 -17.09
N ILE A 454 -31.09 12.60 -17.44
CA ILE A 454 -31.37 12.12 -18.80
C ILE A 454 -31.39 13.30 -19.78
N GLU A 455 -32.09 14.39 -19.46
CA GLU A 455 -32.12 15.58 -20.31
C GLU A 455 -30.74 16.22 -20.51
N LYS A 456 -29.92 16.29 -19.44
CA LYS A 456 -28.52 16.75 -19.51
C LYS A 456 -27.68 15.81 -20.37
N ALA A 457 -27.86 14.50 -20.25
CA ALA A 457 -27.16 13.50 -21.03
C ALA A 457 -27.46 13.62 -22.53
N MET A 458 -28.72 13.87 -22.91
CA MET A 458 -29.11 14.08 -24.32
C MET A 458 -28.39 15.29 -24.93
N LYS A 459 -28.36 16.42 -24.22
CA LYS A 459 -27.64 17.63 -24.68
C LYS A 459 -26.13 17.40 -24.76
N TRP A 460 -25.58 16.68 -23.79
CA TRP A 460 -24.16 16.35 -23.73
C TRP A 460 -23.73 15.42 -24.88
N LEU A 461 -24.52 14.40 -25.22
CA LEU A 461 -24.26 13.51 -26.37
C LEU A 461 -24.33 14.24 -27.71
N GLY A 462 -25.27 15.19 -27.85
CA GLY A 462 -25.40 16.02 -29.05
C GLY A 462 -24.13 16.82 -29.37
N ARG A 463 -23.31 17.17 -28.37
CA ARG A 463 -22.01 17.85 -28.58
C ARG A 463 -21.04 17.02 -29.44
N PHE A 464 -21.15 15.70 -29.40
CA PHE A 464 -20.26 14.76 -30.11
C PHE A 464 -20.88 14.23 -31.41
N GLY A 465 -22.00 14.79 -31.85
CA GLY A 465 -22.71 14.35 -33.07
C GLY A 465 -23.52 13.05 -32.89
N LEU A 466 -23.81 12.65 -31.65
CA LEU A 466 -24.64 11.48 -31.34
C LEU A 466 -26.09 11.93 -31.09
N GLU A 467 -26.99 11.66 -32.03
CA GLU A 467 -28.42 11.96 -31.91
C GLU A 467 -29.23 10.75 -31.43
N LEU A 468 -30.09 10.98 -30.43
CA LEU A 468 -30.94 9.95 -29.83
C LEU A 468 -32.28 9.87 -30.56
N THR A 469 -32.47 8.87 -31.41
CA THR A 469 -33.73 8.62 -32.13
C THR A 469 -34.58 7.55 -31.41
N GLY A 470 -35.27 7.89 -30.32
CA GLY A 470 -36.19 6.95 -29.63
C GLY A 470 -36.83 7.45 -28.31
N ASN A 471 -37.95 6.83 -27.89
CA ASN A 471 -38.57 7.03 -26.57
C ASN A 471 -37.89 6.13 -25.53
N TYR A 472 -36.87 6.66 -24.85
CA TYR A 472 -36.03 5.92 -23.87
C TYR A 472 -36.62 5.87 -22.45
N THR A 473 -37.89 6.21 -22.26
CA THR A 473 -38.51 6.33 -20.93
C THR A 473 -38.84 5.00 -20.25
N GLU A 474 -38.86 3.87 -20.95
CA GLU A 474 -39.42 2.61 -20.41
C GLU A 474 -38.53 1.36 -20.51
N VAL A 475 -37.32 1.40 -21.09
CA VAL A 475 -36.45 0.20 -21.19
C VAL A 475 -34.98 0.49 -20.87
N ASN A 476 -34.58 0.09 -19.65
CA ASN A 476 -33.27 0.17 -18.98
C ASN A 476 -32.78 1.58 -18.61
N SER A 477 -33.07 1.96 -17.37
CA SER A 477 -32.74 3.23 -16.71
C SER A 477 -31.25 3.41 -16.32
N SER A 478 -30.34 2.50 -16.70
CA SER A 478 -28.92 2.58 -16.36
C SER A 478 -28.09 3.36 -17.40
N PHE A 479 -27.22 4.27 -16.92
CA PHE A 479 -26.35 5.12 -17.75
C PHE A 479 -25.43 4.33 -18.68
N LEU A 480 -24.94 3.18 -18.21
CA LEU A 480 -24.03 2.33 -18.98
C LEU A 480 -24.74 1.66 -20.16
N ALA A 481 -25.95 1.16 -19.96
CA ALA A 481 -26.76 0.57 -21.04
C ALA A 481 -27.13 1.62 -22.11
N LEU A 482 -27.27 2.89 -21.70
CA LEU A 482 -27.42 4.02 -22.62
C LEU A 482 -26.16 4.21 -23.47
N LEU A 483 -24.97 4.27 -22.87
CA LEU A 483 -23.70 4.46 -23.60
C LEU A 483 -23.40 3.31 -24.58
N TYR A 484 -23.57 2.06 -24.15
CA TYR A 484 -23.32 0.88 -25.00
C TYR A 484 -24.27 0.76 -26.19
N ARG A 485 -25.49 1.32 -26.12
CA ARG A 485 -26.46 1.30 -27.24
C ARG A 485 -26.14 2.33 -28.32
N LEU A 486 -25.43 3.41 -27.99
CA LEU A 486 -25.33 4.62 -28.81
C LEU A 486 -24.00 4.77 -29.54
N VAL A 487 -22.97 4.02 -29.15
CA VAL A 487 -21.71 3.94 -29.87
C VAL A 487 -21.79 2.74 -30.83
N PRO A 488 -21.85 2.94 -32.18
CA PRO A 488 -22.22 1.88 -33.13
C PRO A 488 -21.28 0.68 -33.20
N GLU A 489 -19.99 0.85 -32.86
CA GLU A 489 -19.00 -0.25 -32.88
C GLU A 489 -19.14 -1.21 -31.69
N SER A 490 -19.87 -0.83 -30.63
CA SER A 490 -20.24 -1.71 -29.51
C SER A 490 -21.53 -2.52 -29.74
N GLN A 491 -22.12 -2.49 -30.95
CA GLN A 491 -23.44 -3.07 -31.24
C GLN A 491 -23.49 -4.58 -31.50
N PHE A 492 -22.38 -5.33 -31.53
CA PHE A 492 -22.49 -6.77 -31.74
C PHE A 492 -22.82 -7.50 -30.43
N GLY A 493 -24.12 -7.69 -30.17
CA GLY A 493 -24.73 -8.70 -29.28
C GLY A 493 -23.93 -9.11 -28.04
N ILE A 494 -24.05 -8.31 -26.97
CA ILE A 494 -23.23 -8.22 -25.74
C ILE A 494 -22.67 -9.53 -25.13
N GLN A 495 -23.31 -10.70 -25.26
CA GLN A 495 -22.71 -11.99 -24.84
C GLN A 495 -22.03 -12.73 -25.99
N ARG A 496 -22.77 -13.03 -27.06
CA ARG A 496 -22.25 -13.77 -28.22
C ARG A 496 -21.22 -12.99 -29.06
N GLY A 497 -21.22 -11.67 -29.00
CA GLY A 497 -20.30 -10.80 -29.72
C GLY A 497 -18.98 -10.60 -29.00
N LEU A 498 -19.00 -10.35 -27.68
CA LEU A 498 -17.79 -10.32 -26.85
C LEU A 498 -17.06 -11.66 -26.88
N THR A 499 -17.81 -12.76 -26.81
CA THR A 499 -17.22 -14.10 -26.91
C THR A 499 -16.67 -14.37 -28.32
N ARG A 500 -17.36 -13.95 -29.40
CA ARG A 500 -16.80 -14.02 -30.76
C ARG A 500 -15.54 -13.16 -30.93
N GLU A 501 -15.52 -12.00 -30.30
CA GLU A 501 -14.39 -11.08 -30.31
C GLU A 501 -13.19 -11.70 -29.58
N ALA A 502 -13.37 -12.20 -28.35
CA ALA A 502 -12.34 -12.95 -27.62
C ALA A 502 -11.82 -14.16 -28.42
N ARG A 503 -12.69 -14.92 -29.08
CA ARG A 503 -12.32 -16.09 -29.91
C ARG A 503 -11.58 -15.71 -31.18
N HIS A 504 -11.98 -14.61 -31.82
CA HIS A 504 -11.23 -14.05 -32.93
C HIS A 504 -9.81 -13.71 -32.49
N TYR A 505 -9.63 -13.17 -31.28
CA TYR A 505 -8.31 -12.86 -30.71
C TYR A 505 -7.47 -14.10 -30.43
N GLU A 506 -8.06 -15.13 -29.79
CA GLU A 506 -7.35 -16.39 -29.52
C GLU A 506 -6.91 -17.07 -30.82
N THR A 507 -7.80 -17.13 -31.82
CA THR A 507 -7.49 -17.72 -33.13
C THR A 507 -6.40 -16.93 -33.88
N MET A 508 -6.41 -15.60 -33.78
CA MET A 508 -5.39 -14.74 -34.40
C MET A 508 -4.05 -14.82 -33.67
N PHE A 509 -4.06 -14.92 -32.34
CA PHE A 509 -2.86 -15.14 -31.55
C PHE A 509 -2.16 -16.45 -31.93
N GLU A 510 -2.93 -17.53 -32.08
CA GLU A 510 -2.40 -18.83 -32.50
C GLU A 510 -1.84 -18.81 -33.92
N ARG A 511 -2.36 -17.95 -34.79
CA ARG A 511 -1.79 -17.70 -36.12
C ARG A 511 -0.47 -16.93 -36.04
N LEU A 512 -0.42 -15.84 -35.28
CA LEU A 512 0.79 -15.02 -35.10
C LEU A 512 1.93 -15.81 -34.43
N ALA A 513 1.61 -16.66 -33.45
CA ALA A 513 2.57 -17.56 -32.81
C ALA A 513 3.21 -18.56 -33.80
N ARG A 514 2.50 -18.92 -34.88
CA ARG A 514 3.00 -19.81 -35.93
C ARG A 514 3.84 -19.09 -36.96
N GLU A 515 3.40 -17.91 -37.41
CA GLU A 515 4.07 -17.16 -38.48
C GLU A 515 5.48 -16.68 -38.09
N SER A 516 5.76 -16.53 -36.79
CA SER A 516 7.02 -16.00 -36.26
C SER A 516 8.02 -17.07 -35.81
N THR A 517 7.71 -18.37 -35.95
CA THR A 517 8.70 -19.44 -35.72
C THR A 517 9.56 -19.61 -36.97
N PRO A 518 10.88 -19.34 -36.92
CA PRO A 518 11.75 -19.45 -38.09
C PRO A 518 12.13 -20.91 -38.32
N GLU A 519 11.18 -21.71 -38.78
CA GLU A 519 11.32 -22.87 -39.67
C GLU A 519 9.95 -23.54 -39.84
N PRO A 520 9.56 -24.00 -41.05
CA PRO A 520 8.40 -24.86 -41.18
C PRO A 520 8.72 -26.13 -40.36
N VAL A 521 7.99 -26.35 -39.26
CA VAL A 521 8.11 -27.56 -38.43
C VAL A 521 7.90 -28.78 -39.34
N ARG A 522 8.99 -29.31 -39.89
CA ARG A 522 9.05 -30.70 -40.33
C ARG A 522 8.88 -31.50 -39.06
N LEU A 523 7.81 -32.31 -39.01
CA LEU A 523 7.59 -33.28 -37.94
C LEU A 523 8.94 -33.92 -37.60
N THR A 524 9.37 -33.79 -36.35
CA THR A 524 10.59 -34.47 -35.89
C THR A 524 10.41 -35.98 -36.10
N ALA A 525 11.50 -36.73 -36.27
CA ALA A 525 11.42 -38.18 -36.47
C ALA A 525 10.59 -38.89 -35.36
N LEU A 526 10.58 -38.32 -34.15
CA LEU A 526 9.74 -38.76 -33.03
C LEU A 526 8.25 -38.50 -33.27
N ALA A 527 7.88 -37.32 -33.79
CA ALA A 527 6.49 -37.02 -34.14
C ALA A 527 5.99 -37.90 -35.30
N GLN A 528 6.82 -38.17 -36.31
CA GLN A 528 6.44 -39.12 -37.35
C GLN A 528 6.22 -40.54 -36.77
N ALA A 529 7.12 -41.01 -35.90
CA ALA A 529 6.99 -42.30 -35.24
C ALA A 529 5.76 -42.42 -34.33
N LEU A 530 5.35 -41.34 -33.65
CA LEU A 530 4.13 -41.30 -32.84
C LEU A 530 2.86 -41.35 -33.71
N THR A 531 2.86 -40.68 -34.87
CA THR A 531 1.76 -40.75 -35.86
C THR A 531 1.63 -42.18 -36.41
N ASP A 532 2.76 -42.78 -36.78
CA ASP A 532 2.82 -44.15 -37.32
C ASP A 532 2.43 -45.20 -36.26
N ALA A 533 2.60 -44.90 -34.97
CA ALA A 533 2.14 -45.71 -33.85
C ALA A 533 0.65 -45.54 -33.52
N GLY A 534 -0.10 -44.75 -34.30
CA GLY A 534 -1.54 -44.55 -34.15
C GLY A 534 -1.95 -43.49 -33.14
N TYR A 535 -1.02 -42.65 -32.67
CA TYR A 535 -1.36 -41.48 -31.85
C TYR A 535 -1.77 -40.31 -32.76
N ASP A 536 -2.93 -39.71 -32.51
CA ASP A 536 -3.39 -38.55 -33.27
C ASP A 536 -2.62 -37.30 -32.85
N ILE A 537 -1.60 -36.95 -33.61
CA ILE A 537 -0.80 -35.73 -33.40
C ILE A 537 -1.61 -34.46 -33.65
N ASN A 538 -2.79 -34.57 -34.28
CA ASN A 538 -3.72 -33.45 -34.38
C ASN A 538 -4.37 -33.10 -33.02
N SER A 539 -4.26 -33.95 -32.00
CA SER A 539 -4.60 -33.59 -30.61
C SER A 539 -3.67 -32.53 -30.00
N LEU A 540 -2.52 -32.25 -30.66
CA LEU A 540 -1.59 -31.17 -30.34
C LEU A 540 -1.83 -29.91 -31.20
N ARG A 541 -2.92 -29.88 -32.01
CA ARG A 541 -3.36 -28.69 -32.75
C ARG A 541 -4.28 -27.81 -31.88
N PRO A 542 -4.38 -26.51 -32.19
CA PRO A 542 -5.22 -25.60 -31.43
C PRO A 542 -6.68 -26.02 -31.47
N SER A 543 -7.30 -25.83 -30.32
CA SER A 543 -8.69 -26.08 -30.08
C SER A 543 -9.55 -24.98 -30.70
N GLU A 544 -10.10 -25.19 -31.89
CA GLU A 544 -11.41 -24.61 -32.22
C GLU A 544 -12.49 -25.32 -31.38
N ARG A 545 -12.38 -25.22 -30.04
CA ARG A 545 -13.29 -25.88 -29.09
C ARG A 545 -14.54 -25.02 -28.85
N PRO A 546 -15.75 -25.59 -28.87
CA PRO A 546 -16.97 -24.87 -28.51
C PRO A 546 -16.97 -24.45 -27.02
N HIS A 547 -17.66 -23.35 -26.71
CA HIS A 547 -17.74 -22.72 -25.38
C HIS A 547 -18.11 -23.70 -24.23
N GLU A 548 -18.93 -24.72 -24.49
CA GLU A 548 -19.31 -25.71 -23.47
C GLU A 548 -18.12 -26.54 -22.96
N GLU A 549 -17.02 -26.63 -23.73
CA GLU A 549 -15.82 -27.40 -23.39
C GLU A 549 -14.79 -26.60 -22.57
N LEU A 550 -14.90 -25.27 -22.51
CA LEU A 550 -13.88 -24.41 -21.89
C LEU A 550 -14.19 -23.99 -20.44
N ILE A 551 -15.47 -23.94 -20.10
CA ILE A 551 -15.97 -23.58 -18.75
C ILE A 551 -15.26 -24.38 -17.67
N ASN A 552 -15.07 -25.69 -17.88
CA ASN A 552 -14.52 -26.59 -16.88
C ASN A 552 -13.07 -27.03 -17.19
N LEU A 553 -12.46 -26.47 -18.23
CA LEU A 553 -11.11 -26.86 -18.64
C LEU A 553 -10.09 -26.44 -17.57
N ALA A 554 -9.07 -27.26 -17.30
CA ALA A 554 -7.99 -26.88 -16.40
C ALA A 554 -7.08 -25.83 -17.04
N PHE A 555 -6.36 -25.05 -16.23
CA PHE A 555 -5.47 -24.00 -16.75
C PHE A 555 -4.37 -24.55 -17.67
N ALA A 556 -3.75 -25.67 -17.31
CA ALA A 556 -2.71 -26.32 -18.10
C ALA A 556 -3.21 -26.91 -19.44
N GLU A 557 -4.51 -27.18 -19.57
CA GLU A 557 -5.12 -27.75 -20.77
C GLU A 557 -5.51 -26.68 -21.81
N ARG A 558 -5.49 -25.40 -21.39
CA ARG A 558 -5.79 -24.24 -22.22
C ARG A 558 -4.61 -23.93 -23.14
N SER A 559 -4.90 -23.43 -24.35
CA SER A 559 -3.87 -22.85 -25.22
C SER A 559 -3.25 -21.61 -24.58
N THR A 560 -2.07 -21.18 -25.04
CA THR A 560 -1.42 -19.97 -24.49
C THR A 560 -2.29 -18.72 -24.59
N ALA A 561 -3.11 -18.62 -25.64
CA ALA A 561 -4.09 -17.54 -25.81
C ALA A 561 -5.19 -17.62 -24.74
N GLU A 562 -5.80 -18.79 -24.60
CA GLU A 562 -6.86 -19.07 -23.64
C GLU A 562 -6.36 -18.89 -22.18
N GLN A 563 -5.09 -19.22 -21.91
CA GLN A 563 -4.44 -18.98 -20.62
C GLN A 563 -4.31 -17.48 -20.32
N LEU A 564 -3.80 -16.68 -21.27
CA LEU A 564 -3.70 -15.24 -21.13
C LEU A 564 -5.08 -14.59 -20.90
N THR A 565 -6.07 -14.99 -21.69
CA THR A 565 -7.46 -14.53 -21.54
C THR A 565 -7.99 -14.88 -20.14
N ALA A 566 -7.84 -16.13 -19.70
CA ALA A 566 -8.31 -16.56 -18.39
C ALA A 566 -7.66 -15.79 -17.23
N ILE A 567 -6.35 -15.56 -17.29
CA ILE A 567 -5.59 -14.78 -16.30
C ILE A 567 -6.17 -13.37 -16.18
N VAL A 568 -6.31 -12.67 -17.31
CA VAL A 568 -6.73 -11.27 -17.33
C VAL A 568 -8.21 -11.12 -16.95
N LEU A 569 -9.06 -12.07 -17.35
CA LEU A 569 -10.48 -12.08 -16.98
C LEU A 569 -10.68 -12.32 -15.48
N VAL A 570 -9.95 -13.26 -14.87
CA VAL A 570 -10.06 -13.54 -13.42
C VAL A 570 -9.66 -12.33 -12.58
N ALA A 571 -8.56 -11.64 -12.94
CA ALA A 571 -8.17 -10.40 -12.28
C ALA A 571 -9.17 -9.27 -12.58
N GLY A 572 -9.52 -9.09 -13.86
CA GLY A 572 -10.36 -8.01 -14.36
C GLY A 572 -11.79 -8.02 -13.80
N LYS A 573 -12.35 -9.20 -13.53
CA LYS A 573 -13.66 -9.39 -12.87
C LYS A 573 -13.74 -8.66 -11.52
N TRP A 574 -12.61 -8.53 -10.83
CA TRP A 574 -12.52 -7.82 -9.54
C TRP A 574 -12.04 -6.37 -9.67
N GLY A 575 -11.85 -5.89 -10.91
CA GLY A 575 -11.27 -4.59 -11.21
C GLY A 575 -9.78 -4.52 -10.89
N LEU A 576 -9.09 -5.66 -10.83
CA LEU A 576 -7.65 -5.75 -10.63
C LEU A 576 -6.94 -5.89 -11.97
N SER A 577 -5.72 -5.37 -12.07
CA SER A 577 -4.80 -5.63 -13.18
C SER A 577 -3.69 -6.53 -12.68
N ILE A 578 -3.27 -7.49 -13.49
CA ILE A 578 -2.21 -8.43 -13.12
C ILE A 578 -0.84 -7.82 -13.44
N PRO A 579 0.15 -7.93 -12.53
CA PRO A 579 1.54 -7.62 -12.87
C PRO A 579 2.01 -8.43 -14.08
N LEU A 580 2.60 -7.76 -15.06
CA LEU A 580 2.97 -8.35 -16.34
C LEU A 580 3.92 -9.54 -16.14
N GLU A 581 4.85 -9.43 -15.20
CA GLU A 581 5.87 -10.42 -14.86
C GLU A 581 5.25 -11.70 -14.32
N LEU A 582 4.16 -11.58 -13.55
CA LEU A 582 3.41 -12.72 -13.06
C LEU A 582 2.68 -13.42 -14.21
N ALA A 583 1.99 -12.67 -15.07
CA ALA A 583 1.30 -13.22 -16.24
C ALA A 583 2.26 -13.95 -17.19
N LEU A 584 3.42 -13.33 -17.47
CA LEU A 584 4.46 -13.91 -18.33
C LEU A 584 5.04 -15.20 -17.75
N ARG A 585 5.20 -15.28 -16.43
CA ARG A 585 5.70 -16.47 -15.75
C ARG A 585 4.72 -17.64 -15.80
N MET A 586 3.43 -17.36 -15.71
CA MET A 586 2.37 -18.37 -15.84
C MET A 586 2.29 -18.95 -17.25
N ILE A 587 2.51 -18.10 -18.27
CA ILE A 587 2.39 -18.48 -19.68
C ILE A 587 3.68 -19.11 -20.24
N GLY A 588 4.86 -18.68 -19.74
CA GLY A 588 6.16 -19.14 -20.20
C GLY A 588 6.72 -18.37 -21.41
N ARG A 589 7.89 -18.79 -21.90
CA ARG A 589 8.68 -18.07 -22.90
C ARG A 589 7.99 -17.90 -24.27
N ASP A 590 7.12 -18.81 -24.66
CA ASP A 590 6.46 -18.73 -25.97
C ASP A 590 5.40 -17.61 -26.03
N GLY A 591 4.79 -17.26 -24.89
CA GLY A 591 3.92 -16.09 -24.77
C GLY A 591 4.67 -14.76 -24.77
N TRP A 592 5.93 -14.75 -24.31
CA TRP A 592 6.76 -13.55 -24.17
C TRP A 592 6.89 -12.76 -25.47
N ASN A 593 7.13 -13.44 -26.59
CA ASN A 593 7.40 -12.77 -27.88
C ASN A 593 6.15 -12.16 -28.52
N HIS A 594 4.96 -12.65 -28.17
CA HIS A 594 3.74 -12.35 -28.92
C HIS A 594 2.76 -11.43 -28.16
N ILE A 595 2.89 -11.31 -26.83
CA ILE A 595 1.99 -10.49 -26.00
C ILE A 595 1.97 -9.01 -26.40
N ALA A 596 3.12 -8.44 -26.79
CA ALA A 596 3.18 -7.03 -27.17
C ALA A 596 2.38 -6.71 -28.45
N GLU A 597 2.42 -7.60 -29.44
CA GLU A 597 1.67 -7.46 -30.69
C GLU A 597 0.17 -7.62 -30.44
N ILE A 598 -0.25 -8.61 -29.64
CA ILE A 598 -1.64 -8.81 -29.23
C ILE A 598 -2.21 -7.54 -28.60
N VAL A 599 -1.57 -7.03 -27.54
CA VAL A 599 -2.14 -5.91 -26.80
C VAL A 599 -2.15 -4.63 -27.64
N SER A 600 -1.26 -4.53 -28.65
CA SER A 600 -1.28 -3.41 -29.59
C SER A 600 -2.39 -3.52 -30.65
N GLN A 601 -2.86 -4.73 -30.96
CA GLN A 601 -3.84 -4.99 -32.02
C GLN A 601 -5.28 -5.12 -31.50
N PHE A 602 -5.48 -5.39 -30.20
CA PHE A 602 -6.80 -5.74 -29.65
C PHE A 602 -7.24 -4.84 -28.49
N ASP A 603 -8.50 -4.39 -28.51
CA ASP A 603 -9.04 -3.37 -27.59
C ASP A 603 -9.55 -3.95 -26.23
N LEU A 604 -9.59 -5.29 -26.09
CA LEU A 604 -10.05 -5.98 -24.87
C LEU A 604 -9.02 -5.92 -23.73
N PHE A 605 -7.74 -6.07 -24.07
CA PHE A 605 -6.63 -6.06 -23.12
C PHE A 605 -5.96 -4.68 -23.10
N ARG A 606 -5.61 -4.22 -21.91
CA ARG A 606 -4.92 -2.95 -21.70
C ARG A 606 -3.60 -3.20 -20.99
N TRP A 607 -2.52 -2.83 -21.67
CA TRP A 607 -1.18 -2.76 -21.09
C TRP A 607 -0.93 -1.33 -20.65
N GLU A 608 -0.72 -1.14 -19.36
CA GLU A 608 -0.42 0.16 -18.77
C GLU A 608 0.93 0.14 -18.05
N GLU A 609 1.57 1.31 -18.02
CA GLU A 609 2.76 1.56 -17.22
C GLU A 609 2.41 2.55 -16.12
N GLU A 610 2.68 2.17 -14.88
CA GLU A 610 2.48 3.00 -13.70
C GLU A 610 3.60 4.03 -13.54
N ALA A 611 3.39 5.06 -12.71
CA ALA A 611 4.35 6.16 -12.52
C ALA A 611 5.71 5.73 -11.93
N ASN A 612 5.78 4.54 -11.32
CA ASN A 612 6.99 3.91 -10.81
C ASN A 612 7.74 3.06 -11.87
N GLY A 613 7.18 2.92 -13.07
CA GLY A 613 7.71 2.10 -14.17
C GLY A 613 7.24 0.64 -14.14
N GLU A 614 6.29 0.28 -13.27
CA GLU A 614 5.70 -1.06 -13.23
C GLU A 614 4.68 -1.25 -14.35
N GLN A 615 4.61 -2.46 -14.90
CA GLN A 615 3.76 -2.76 -16.04
C GLN A 615 2.67 -3.75 -15.65
N VAL A 616 1.43 -3.40 -15.96
CA VAL A 616 0.26 -4.19 -15.60
C VAL A 616 -0.59 -4.49 -16.84
N LEU A 617 -1.20 -5.67 -16.82
CA LEU A 617 -2.15 -6.11 -17.83
C LEU A 617 -3.55 -6.15 -17.21
N GLY A 618 -4.51 -5.46 -17.84
CA GLY A 618 -5.88 -5.37 -17.37
C GLY A 618 -6.90 -5.51 -18.48
N VAL A 619 -8.16 -5.49 -18.09
CA VAL A 619 -9.32 -5.42 -19.00
C VAL A 619 -9.72 -3.98 -19.25
N ARG A 620 -10.37 -3.75 -20.40
CA ARG A 620 -11.00 -2.47 -20.73
C ARG A 620 -12.03 -2.03 -19.68
N THR A 621 -12.96 -2.90 -19.30
CA THR A 621 -13.90 -2.64 -18.20
C THR A 621 -14.08 -3.87 -17.32
N GLN A 622 -14.35 -3.65 -16.02
CA GLN A 622 -14.65 -4.73 -15.09
C GLN A 622 -15.89 -5.54 -15.51
N LEU A 623 -16.92 -4.88 -16.05
CA LEU A 623 -18.17 -5.53 -16.42
C LEU A 623 -17.98 -6.51 -17.59
N GLU A 624 -17.21 -6.14 -18.60
CA GLU A 624 -16.86 -7.04 -19.71
C GLU A 624 -16.15 -8.28 -19.20
N ALA A 625 -15.22 -8.10 -18.26
CA ALA A 625 -14.53 -9.22 -17.62
C ALA A 625 -15.48 -10.10 -16.81
N GLU A 626 -16.42 -9.53 -16.07
CA GLU A 626 -17.46 -10.27 -15.34
C GLU A 626 -18.35 -11.10 -16.28
N LEU A 627 -18.74 -10.53 -17.43
CA LEU A 627 -19.59 -11.21 -18.42
C LEU A 627 -18.83 -12.33 -19.12
N LEU A 628 -17.62 -12.07 -19.60
CA LEU A 628 -16.77 -13.06 -20.26
C LEU A 628 -16.32 -14.16 -19.30
N ALA A 629 -15.92 -13.84 -18.07
CA ALA A 629 -15.55 -14.86 -17.09
C ALA A 629 -16.74 -15.76 -16.71
N ARG A 630 -17.98 -15.26 -16.70
CA ARG A 630 -19.17 -16.10 -16.45
C ARG A 630 -19.43 -17.07 -17.60
N GLU A 631 -19.03 -16.71 -18.80
CA GLU A 631 -19.15 -17.54 -20.00
C GLU A 631 -17.98 -18.53 -20.11
N ASP A 632 -16.73 -18.07 -20.06
CA ASP A 632 -15.58 -18.92 -20.34
C ASP A 632 -15.03 -19.68 -19.12
N LEU A 633 -15.41 -19.32 -17.89
CA LEU A 633 -14.83 -19.87 -16.65
C LEU A 633 -15.89 -20.31 -15.63
N GLY A 634 -15.96 -21.62 -15.43
CA GLY A 634 -16.64 -22.23 -14.29
C GLY A 634 -15.92 -21.91 -12.97
N PRO A 635 -16.58 -22.05 -11.81
CA PRO A 635 -15.97 -21.74 -10.51
C PRO A 635 -14.69 -22.53 -10.23
N ASP A 636 -14.63 -23.81 -10.62
CA ASP A 636 -13.45 -24.66 -10.39
C ASP A 636 -12.27 -24.24 -11.29
N ALA A 637 -12.54 -23.90 -12.56
CA ALA A 637 -11.54 -23.38 -13.47
C ALA A 637 -10.99 -22.02 -13.02
N GLU A 638 -11.87 -21.12 -12.56
CA GLU A 638 -11.49 -19.83 -11.99
C GLU A 638 -10.57 -19.99 -10.77
N ILE A 639 -10.89 -20.93 -9.86
CA ILE A 639 -10.03 -21.26 -8.72
C ILE A 639 -8.70 -21.85 -9.17
N GLY A 640 -8.69 -22.69 -10.21
CA GLY A 640 -7.47 -23.22 -10.80
C GLY A 640 -6.53 -22.10 -11.26
N VAL A 641 -7.05 -21.10 -11.98
CA VAL A 641 -6.28 -19.92 -12.40
C VAL A 641 -5.74 -19.14 -11.19
N ILE A 642 -6.55 -18.95 -10.14
CA ILE A 642 -6.11 -18.26 -8.91
C ILE A 642 -4.97 -19.03 -8.22
N CYS A 643 -5.06 -20.36 -8.16
CA CYS A 643 -3.99 -21.19 -7.59
C CYS A 643 -2.70 -21.07 -8.39
N GLU A 644 -2.78 -21.07 -9.73
CA GLU A 644 -1.63 -20.86 -10.60
C GLU A 644 -1.01 -19.46 -10.42
N MET A 645 -1.83 -18.41 -10.24
CA MET A 645 -1.32 -17.08 -9.91
C MET A 645 -0.52 -17.09 -8.59
N ILE A 646 -1.05 -17.74 -7.55
CA ILE A 646 -0.39 -17.83 -6.24
C ILE A 646 0.91 -18.63 -6.33
N GLU A 647 0.87 -19.80 -6.96
CA GLU A 647 2.00 -20.72 -7.02
C GLU A 647 3.19 -20.21 -7.83
N ASN A 648 2.94 -19.25 -8.72
CA ASN A 648 3.95 -18.61 -9.54
C ASN A 648 4.47 -17.30 -8.94
N LEU A 649 3.97 -16.82 -7.79
CA LEU A 649 4.44 -15.57 -7.19
C LEU A 649 5.94 -15.57 -6.89
N ARG A 650 6.55 -14.38 -7.02
CA ARG A 650 7.92 -14.11 -6.56
C ARG A 650 7.92 -12.86 -5.68
N PRO A 651 7.74 -13.03 -4.35
CA PRO A 651 7.86 -11.92 -3.42
C PRO A 651 9.26 -11.31 -3.47
N ASP A 652 9.33 -9.99 -3.54
CA ASP A 652 10.59 -9.26 -3.40
C ASP A 652 11.16 -9.40 -1.98
N ASP A 653 12.45 -9.11 -1.81
CA ASP A 653 13.11 -9.10 -0.48
C ASP A 653 12.62 -7.97 0.44
N SER A 654 11.72 -7.11 -0.05
CA SER A 654 11.13 -6.05 0.76
C SER A 654 10.17 -6.61 1.80
N ARG A 655 10.02 -5.89 2.93
CA ARG A 655 9.03 -6.25 3.98
C ARG A 655 7.58 -6.29 3.48
N TRP A 656 7.29 -5.68 2.33
CA TRP A 656 5.94 -5.60 1.77
C TRP A 656 5.68 -6.67 0.71
N GLY A 657 6.74 -7.27 0.15
CA GLY A 657 6.67 -8.34 -0.85
C GLY A 657 6.55 -7.86 -2.31
N GLY A 658 6.43 -6.56 -2.54
CA GLY A 658 6.31 -5.97 -3.89
C GLY A 658 4.92 -6.09 -4.51
N VAL A 659 4.79 -5.63 -5.76
CA VAL A 659 3.52 -5.47 -6.48
C VAL A 659 2.78 -6.80 -6.65
N GLU A 660 3.50 -7.90 -6.84
CA GLU A 660 2.91 -9.25 -6.96
C GLU A 660 2.20 -9.68 -5.67
N VAL A 661 2.79 -9.39 -4.51
CA VAL A 661 2.17 -9.69 -3.20
C VAL A 661 0.99 -8.76 -2.93
N ASP A 662 1.09 -7.48 -3.30
CA ASP A 662 -0.03 -6.54 -3.20
C ASP A 662 -1.22 -6.99 -4.06
N PHE A 663 -0.97 -7.39 -5.31
CA PHE A 663 -1.97 -7.94 -6.21
C PHE A 663 -2.69 -9.16 -5.62
N VAL A 664 -1.95 -10.17 -5.14
CA VAL A 664 -2.57 -11.40 -4.62
C VAL A 664 -3.28 -11.18 -3.28
N VAL A 665 -2.75 -10.33 -2.39
CA VAL A 665 -3.47 -9.98 -1.15
C VAL A 665 -4.79 -9.28 -1.48
N ALA A 666 -4.79 -8.35 -2.43
CA ALA A 666 -6.02 -7.69 -2.89
C ALA A 666 -7.01 -8.69 -3.52
N LEU A 667 -6.52 -9.64 -4.33
CA LEU A 667 -7.34 -10.69 -4.93
C LEU A 667 -7.98 -11.58 -3.85
N VAL A 668 -7.20 -12.03 -2.86
CA VAL A 668 -7.70 -12.85 -1.75
C VAL A 668 -8.75 -12.11 -0.92
N GLU A 669 -8.57 -10.81 -0.66
CA GLU A 669 -9.58 -9.99 0.01
C GLU A 669 -10.92 -9.97 -0.75
N LYS A 670 -10.88 -10.01 -2.09
CA LYS A 670 -12.09 -10.01 -2.95
C LYS A 670 -12.78 -11.37 -3.04
N ILE A 671 -12.09 -12.49 -2.80
CA ILE A 671 -12.67 -13.85 -2.81
C ILE A 671 -12.86 -14.46 -1.41
N GLY A 672 -12.37 -13.78 -0.37
CA GLY A 672 -12.43 -14.23 1.03
C GLY A 672 -13.80 -14.03 1.69
N HIS A 673 -13.84 -14.17 3.01
CA HIS A 673 -15.09 -14.14 3.81
C HIS A 673 -15.86 -12.81 3.79
N LYS A 674 -15.23 -11.72 3.31
CA LYS A 674 -15.89 -10.41 3.14
C LYS A 674 -16.36 -10.16 1.70
N SER A 675 -16.20 -11.14 0.82
CA SER A 675 -16.59 -11.03 -0.58
C SER A 675 -18.12 -10.87 -0.72
N PRO A 676 -18.60 -10.03 -1.66
CA PRO A 676 -20.02 -10.03 -2.02
C PRO A 676 -20.49 -11.39 -2.61
N ASP A 677 -19.56 -12.19 -3.15
CA ASP A 677 -19.82 -13.51 -3.75
C ASP A 677 -19.28 -14.67 -2.86
N GLU A 678 -19.29 -14.50 -1.53
CA GLU A 678 -18.76 -15.48 -0.57
C GLU A 678 -19.26 -16.92 -0.82
N SER A 679 -20.54 -17.08 -1.18
CA SER A 679 -21.16 -18.39 -1.44
C SER A 679 -20.51 -19.16 -2.59
N ARG A 680 -19.92 -18.48 -3.57
CA ARG A 680 -19.25 -19.09 -4.73
C ARG A 680 -17.87 -19.64 -4.37
N TYR A 681 -17.08 -18.90 -3.58
CA TYR A 681 -15.66 -19.22 -3.33
C TYR A 681 -15.41 -19.99 -2.03
N SER A 682 -16.31 -19.87 -1.06
CA SER A 682 -16.15 -20.46 0.28
C SER A 682 -15.82 -21.95 0.32
N ARG A 683 -16.34 -22.74 -0.62
CA ARG A 683 -16.03 -24.18 -0.74
C ARG A 683 -14.59 -24.47 -1.20
N HIS A 684 -13.90 -23.48 -1.77
CA HIS A 684 -12.56 -23.59 -2.35
C HIS A 684 -11.46 -22.92 -1.51
N TRP A 685 -11.79 -22.28 -0.38
CA TRP A 685 -10.79 -21.57 0.44
C TRP A 685 -9.63 -22.47 0.89
N LEU A 686 -9.88 -23.75 1.18
CA LEU A 686 -8.82 -24.69 1.52
C LEU A 686 -7.90 -25.01 0.33
N THR A 687 -8.46 -25.08 -0.89
CA THR A 687 -7.68 -25.24 -2.13
C THR A 687 -6.75 -24.05 -2.36
N VAL A 688 -7.27 -22.83 -2.17
CA VAL A 688 -6.47 -21.61 -2.28
C VAL A 688 -5.40 -21.53 -1.19
N ALA A 689 -5.71 -21.92 0.05
CA ALA A 689 -4.73 -22.01 1.13
C ALA A 689 -3.62 -23.04 0.83
N ALA A 690 -3.95 -24.16 0.19
CA ALA A 690 -2.97 -25.16 -0.24
C ALA A 690 -1.98 -24.59 -1.29
N ALA A 691 -2.43 -23.74 -2.20
CA ALA A 691 -1.56 -23.05 -3.16
C ALA A 691 -0.52 -22.17 -2.46
N PHE A 692 -0.91 -21.45 -1.39
CA PHE A 692 0.04 -20.68 -0.56
C PHE A 692 1.05 -21.58 0.15
N LYS A 693 0.61 -22.72 0.67
CA LYS A 693 1.49 -23.73 1.27
C LYS A 693 2.51 -24.26 0.26
N THR A 694 2.08 -24.56 -0.97
CA THR A 694 2.97 -24.97 -2.07
C THR A 694 3.99 -23.89 -2.41
N LEU A 695 3.55 -22.63 -2.55
CA LEU A 695 4.43 -21.49 -2.79
C LEU A 695 5.47 -21.34 -1.67
N ARG A 696 5.05 -21.40 -0.40
CA ARG A 696 5.98 -21.34 0.75
C ARG A 696 7.04 -22.43 0.66
N GLY A 697 6.64 -23.65 0.29
CA GLY A 697 7.58 -24.76 0.06
C GLY A 697 8.60 -24.47 -1.05
N LYS A 698 8.17 -23.86 -2.17
CA LYS A 698 9.04 -23.46 -3.28
C LYS A 698 10.02 -22.35 -2.88
N LEU A 699 9.57 -21.35 -2.11
CA LEU A 699 10.39 -20.21 -1.70
C LEU A 699 11.37 -20.54 -0.57
N GLY A 700 11.09 -21.57 0.24
CA GLY A 700 11.91 -21.96 1.38
C GLY A 700 11.88 -20.99 2.57
N ARG A 701 11.17 -19.86 2.45
CA ARG A 701 10.99 -18.84 3.49
C ARG A 701 9.53 -18.35 3.55
N PRO A 702 8.94 -18.17 4.75
CA PRO A 702 7.60 -17.63 4.88
C PRO A 702 7.58 -16.11 4.64
N HIS A 703 6.66 -15.63 3.81
CA HIS A 703 6.36 -14.20 3.72
C HIS A 703 5.11 -13.90 4.54
N HIS A 704 5.23 -13.04 5.57
CA HIS A 704 4.19 -12.82 6.59
C HIS A 704 2.80 -12.48 6.04
N ARG A 705 2.69 -11.68 4.97
CA ARG A 705 1.39 -11.34 4.35
C ARG A 705 0.71 -12.54 3.68
N LEU A 706 1.51 -13.45 3.11
CA LEU A 706 1.00 -14.65 2.45
C LEU A 706 0.60 -15.69 3.49
N VAL A 707 1.37 -15.82 4.58
CA VAL A 707 1.00 -16.63 5.75
C VAL A 707 -0.32 -16.14 6.36
N LEU A 708 -0.49 -14.82 6.49
CA LEU A 708 -1.75 -14.24 7.00
C LEU A 708 -2.93 -14.60 6.10
N ALA A 709 -2.77 -14.55 4.77
CA ALA A 709 -3.81 -14.94 3.82
C ALA A 709 -4.15 -16.45 3.90
N GLU A 710 -3.13 -17.32 3.97
CA GLU A 710 -3.29 -18.77 4.14
C GLU A 710 -4.02 -19.12 5.44
N ALA A 711 -3.61 -18.52 6.56
CA ALA A 711 -4.20 -18.74 7.86
C ALA A 711 -5.67 -18.29 7.89
N ASN A 712 -5.96 -17.09 7.36
CA ASN A 712 -7.31 -16.55 7.35
C ASN A 712 -8.28 -17.42 6.53
N LEU A 713 -7.86 -17.84 5.33
CA LEU A 713 -8.65 -18.73 4.47
C LEU A 713 -8.91 -20.09 5.13
N THR A 714 -7.88 -20.68 5.75
CA THR A 714 -7.99 -21.98 6.44
C THR A 714 -8.95 -21.88 7.64
N ARG A 715 -8.82 -20.84 8.47
CA ARG A 715 -9.69 -20.62 9.63
C ARG A 715 -11.14 -20.37 9.25
N GLU A 716 -11.41 -19.52 8.25
CA GLU A 716 -12.77 -19.24 7.80
C GLU A 716 -13.42 -20.46 7.12
N TYR A 717 -12.64 -21.28 6.41
CA TYR A 717 -13.12 -22.56 5.89
C TYR A 717 -13.58 -23.50 7.01
N VAL A 718 -12.76 -23.67 8.07
CA VAL A 718 -13.12 -24.50 9.22
C VAL A 718 -14.38 -23.98 9.91
N LYS A 719 -14.47 -22.66 10.15
CA LYS A 719 -15.67 -22.03 10.74
C LYS A 719 -16.95 -22.32 9.95
N ARG A 720 -16.87 -22.38 8.63
CA ARG A 720 -18.01 -22.75 7.78
C ARG A 720 -18.36 -24.23 7.93
N GLN A 721 -17.35 -25.09 7.95
CA GLN A 721 -17.53 -26.54 8.07
C GLN A 721 -18.11 -26.98 9.42
N GLN A 722 -18.00 -26.16 10.46
CA GLN A 722 -18.69 -26.36 11.74
C GLN A 722 -20.21 -26.43 11.61
N SER A 723 -20.78 -25.75 10.61
CA SER A 723 -22.23 -25.75 10.37
C SER A 723 -22.68 -26.87 9.43
N SER A 724 -21.82 -27.30 8.50
CA SER A 724 -22.15 -28.30 7.47
C SER A 724 -21.71 -29.74 7.80
N ASN A 725 -20.81 -29.94 8.77
CA ASN A 725 -20.29 -31.25 9.21
C ASN A 725 -19.76 -32.15 8.06
N GLN A 726 -19.22 -31.58 6.97
CA GLN A 726 -18.70 -32.39 5.84
C GLN A 726 -17.34 -33.03 6.16
N ILE A 727 -16.54 -32.36 7.00
CA ILE A 727 -15.24 -32.84 7.49
C ILE A 727 -15.42 -33.20 8.95
N ASP A 728 -14.73 -34.23 9.45
CA ASP A 728 -14.79 -34.59 10.86
C ASP A 728 -14.09 -33.55 11.77
N GLN A 729 -14.43 -33.58 13.05
CA GLN A 729 -13.87 -32.64 14.04
C GLN A 729 -12.34 -32.77 14.15
N ALA A 730 -11.81 -33.99 14.06
CA ALA A 730 -10.38 -34.27 14.20
C ALA A 730 -9.56 -33.64 13.06
N ALA A 731 -10.00 -33.75 11.79
CA ALA A 731 -9.31 -33.13 10.68
C ALA A 731 -9.44 -31.59 10.70
N ARG A 732 -10.60 -31.05 11.13
CA ARG A 732 -10.75 -29.60 11.33
C ARG A 732 -9.77 -29.07 12.39
N LEU A 733 -9.60 -29.79 13.49
CA LEU A 733 -8.62 -29.45 14.53
C LEU A 733 -7.18 -29.55 14.03
N ALA A 734 -6.84 -30.58 13.26
CA ALA A 734 -5.51 -30.72 12.68
C ALA A 734 -5.14 -29.52 11.80
N LEU A 735 -6.08 -29.06 10.94
CA LEU A 735 -5.89 -27.87 10.12
C LEU A 735 -5.60 -26.61 10.95
N LEU A 736 -6.35 -26.42 12.04
CA LEU A 736 -6.16 -25.25 12.92
C LEU A 736 -4.87 -25.30 13.72
N VAL A 737 -4.43 -26.49 14.16
CA VAL A 737 -3.15 -26.68 14.89
C VAL A 737 -1.97 -26.46 13.95
N ASP A 738 -2.02 -27.00 12.72
CA ASP A 738 -0.99 -26.75 11.70
C ASP A 738 -0.89 -25.24 11.40
N THR A 739 -2.04 -24.56 11.31
CA THR A 739 -2.10 -23.11 11.09
C THR A 739 -1.54 -22.33 12.29
N GLN A 740 -1.81 -22.78 13.52
CA GLN A 740 -1.24 -22.19 14.73
C GLN A 740 0.30 -22.27 14.71
N HIS A 741 0.86 -23.45 14.45
CA HIS A 741 2.32 -23.62 14.40
C HIS A 741 2.96 -22.73 13.33
N LEU A 742 2.34 -22.64 12.15
CA LEU A 742 2.79 -21.75 11.09
C LEU A 742 2.84 -20.28 11.52
N LEU A 743 1.79 -19.81 12.22
CA LEU A 743 1.73 -18.44 12.71
C LEU A 743 2.77 -18.18 13.80
N GLU A 744 2.94 -19.11 14.74
CA GLU A 744 3.95 -19.02 15.81
C GLU A 744 5.38 -18.99 15.25
N GLU A 745 5.71 -19.89 14.31
CA GLU A 745 7.00 -19.93 13.64
C GLU A 745 7.28 -18.61 12.91
N THR A 746 6.29 -18.09 12.18
CA THR A 746 6.43 -16.82 11.46
C THR A 746 6.60 -15.64 12.41
N ILE A 747 5.88 -15.61 13.55
CA ILE A 747 5.98 -14.53 14.56
C ILE A 747 7.36 -14.49 15.24
N GLN A 748 8.03 -15.64 15.35
CA GLN A 748 9.36 -15.74 15.95
C GLN A 748 10.49 -15.27 15.01
N ASP A 749 10.21 -15.04 13.73
CA ASP A 749 11.16 -14.47 12.78
C ASP A 749 11.53 -13.02 13.18
N GLY A 750 12.82 -12.78 13.38
CA GLY A 750 13.37 -11.50 13.83
C GLY A 750 13.29 -10.36 12.81
N LEU A 751 12.91 -10.64 11.56
CA LEU A 751 12.83 -9.64 10.48
C LEU A 751 11.47 -8.92 10.38
N LEU A 752 10.48 -9.31 11.18
CA LEU A 752 9.14 -8.73 11.14
C LEU A 752 9.08 -7.27 11.62
N SER A 753 8.21 -6.49 10.98
CA SER A 753 7.78 -5.21 11.55
C SER A 753 6.76 -5.42 12.67
N GLU A 754 6.69 -4.49 13.62
CA GLU A 754 5.71 -4.53 14.71
C GLU A 754 4.26 -4.61 14.18
N MET A 755 3.93 -3.87 13.12
CA MET A 755 2.59 -3.92 12.51
C MET A 755 2.27 -5.29 11.88
N ALA A 756 3.26 -5.93 11.24
CA ALA A 756 3.11 -7.28 10.70
C ALA A 756 2.89 -8.30 11.84
N LYS A 757 3.73 -8.24 12.86
CA LYS A 757 3.65 -9.08 14.07
C LYS A 757 2.29 -8.94 14.76
N ARG A 758 1.78 -7.72 14.90
CA ARG A 758 0.43 -7.45 15.44
C ARG A 758 -0.65 -8.17 14.65
N ASN A 759 -0.64 -8.06 13.32
CA ASN A 759 -1.66 -8.71 12.48
C ASN A 759 -1.63 -10.24 12.61
N LEU A 760 -0.43 -10.83 12.65
CA LEU A 760 -0.26 -12.27 12.87
C LEU A 760 -0.73 -12.70 14.27
N LEU A 761 -0.48 -11.91 15.32
CA LEU A 761 -0.95 -12.19 16.68
C LEU A 761 -2.49 -12.16 16.79
N VAL A 762 -3.16 -11.25 16.07
CA VAL A 762 -4.63 -11.23 16.01
C VAL A 762 -5.18 -12.46 15.30
N GLU A 763 -4.56 -12.88 14.19
CA GLU A 763 -4.97 -14.10 13.46
C GLU A 763 -4.66 -15.37 14.28
N LEU A 764 -3.55 -15.40 15.03
CA LEU A 764 -3.20 -16.49 15.95
C LEU A 764 -4.27 -16.64 17.05
N GLY A 765 -4.63 -15.54 17.71
CA GLY A 765 -5.71 -15.55 18.70
C GLY A 765 -7.04 -16.00 18.12
N SER A 766 -7.36 -15.57 16.88
CA SER A 766 -8.58 -15.99 16.17
C SER A 766 -8.57 -17.48 15.83
N THR A 767 -7.41 -18.02 15.43
CA THR A 767 -7.21 -19.44 15.09
C THR A 767 -7.38 -20.31 16.34
N ILE A 768 -6.71 -19.97 17.43
CA ILE A 768 -6.85 -20.67 18.72
C ILE A 768 -8.30 -20.54 19.23
N GLY A 769 -8.92 -19.37 19.12
CA GLY A 769 -10.33 -19.19 19.48
C GLY A 769 -11.29 -20.07 18.66
N THR A 770 -10.91 -20.40 17.43
CA THR A 770 -11.68 -21.34 16.60
C THR A 770 -11.46 -22.79 17.04
N GLN A 771 -10.25 -23.16 17.49
CA GLN A 771 -9.99 -24.47 18.11
C GLN A 771 -10.80 -24.65 19.39
N VAL A 772 -10.86 -23.61 20.22
CA VAL A 772 -11.68 -23.56 21.43
C VAL A 772 -13.14 -23.88 21.10
N PHE A 773 -13.70 -23.28 20.05
CA PHE A 773 -15.07 -23.55 19.63
C PHE A 773 -15.26 -25.03 19.21
N GLU A 774 -14.33 -25.59 18.43
CA GLU A 774 -14.37 -27.01 18.04
C GLU A 774 -14.34 -27.95 19.24
N GLN A 775 -13.63 -27.59 20.31
CA GLN A 775 -13.42 -28.46 21.46
C GLN A 775 -14.39 -28.22 22.62
N THR A 776 -15.13 -27.11 22.61
CA THR A 776 -16.14 -26.76 23.62
C THR A 776 -17.12 -27.91 23.94
N PRO A 777 -17.57 -28.75 22.96
CA PRO A 777 -18.49 -29.85 23.25
C PRO A 777 -17.85 -31.07 23.95
N THR A 778 -16.51 -31.23 23.90
CA THR A 778 -15.83 -32.50 24.22
C THR A 778 -14.66 -32.37 25.18
N ALA A 779 -14.08 -31.18 25.34
CA ALA A 779 -12.89 -30.95 26.16
C ALA A 779 -13.25 -30.58 27.59
N ASP A 780 -12.38 -31.00 28.51
CA ASP A 780 -12.49 -30.65 29.92
C ASP A 780 -12.19 -29.17 30.19
N SER A 781 -12.60 -28.70 31.38
CA SER A 781 -12.43 -27.31 31.81
C SER A 781 -10.97 -26.84 31.82
N GLY A 782 -10.03 -27.72 32.17
CA GLY A 782 -8.61 -27.38 32.27
C GLY A 782 -7.98 -27.11 30.90
N HIS A 783 -8.32 -27.95 29.91
CA HIS A 783 -7.87 -27.78 28.54
C HIS A 783 -8.46 -26.51 27.90
N LEU A 784 -9.76 -26.27 28.07
CA LEU A 784 -10.42 -25.05 27.58
C LEU A 784 -9.82 -23.79 28.23
N ALA A 785 -9.49 -23.84 29.53
CA ALA A 785 -8.82 -22.74 30.23
C ALA A 785 -7.40 -22.48 29.66
N ALA A 786 -6.64 -23.53 29.35
CA ALA A 786 -5.31 -23.39 28.75
C ALA A 786 -5.36 -22.71 27.37
N LEU A 787 -6.28 -23.14 26.49
CA LEU A 787 -6.45 -22.50 25.19
C LEU A 787 -6.92 -21.05 25.30
N MET A 788 -7.86 -20.75 26.22
CA MET A 788 -8.30 -19.37 26.47
C MET A 788 -7.18 -18.48 27.01
N LYS A 789 -6.26 -19.04 27.81
CA LYS A 789 -5.05 -18.33 28.25
C LYS A 789 -4.16 -17.97 27.06
N ASP A 790 -4.05 -18.84 26.06
CA ASP A 790 -3.27 -18.57 24.85
C ASP A 790 -3.94 -17.54 23.94
N VAL A 791 -5.28 -17.60 23.79
CA VAL A 791 -6.06 -16.53 23.11
C VAL A 791 -5.80 -15.18 23.76
N THR A 792 -5.92 -15.11 25.09
CA THR A 792 -5.70 -13.89 25.86
C THR A 792 -4.26 -13.39 25.73
N ARG A 793 -3.27 -14.29 25.82
CA ARG A 793 -1.86 -13.96 25.64
C ARG A 793 -1.60 -13.35 24.26
N SER A 794 -2.13 -13.95 23.20
CA SER A 794 -1.98 -13.44 21.83
C SER A 794 -2.64 -12.07 21.64
N ALA A 795 -3.85 -11.90 22.17
CA ALA A 795 -4.56 -10.62 22.12
C ALA A 795 -3.82 -9.51 22.90
N LEU A 796 -3.34 -9.80 24.12
CA LEU A 796 -2.57 -8.84 24.91
C LEU A 796 -1.24 -8.50 24.25
N ALA A 797 -0.54 -9.46 23.64
CA ALA A 797 0.68 -9.21 22.88
C ALA A 797 0.42 -8.31 21.66
N ALA A 798 -0.68 -8.52 20.93
CA ALA A 798 -1.07 -7.62 19.84
C ALA A 798 -1.34 -6.19 20.35
N ARG A 799 -1.93 -6.07 21.54
CA ARG A 799 -2.23 -4.78 22.17
C ARG A 799 -1.01 -4.09 22.78
N GLN A 800 0.06 -4.81 23.12
CA GLN A 800 1.33 -4.17 23.49
C GLN A 800 1.91 -3.37 22.33
N ILE A 801 1.73 -3.87 21.11
CA ILE A 801 2.17 -3.20 19.88
C ILE A 801 1.23 -2.03 19.53
N ASP A 802 -0.07 -2.27 19.59
CA ASP A 802 -1.10 -1.28 19.28
C ASP A 802 -2.24 -1.34 20.31
N PRO A 803 -2.16 -0.53 21.38
CA PRO A 803 -3.14 -0.53 22.47
C PRO A 803 -4.58 -0.24 22.05
N GLU A 804 -4.77 0.44 20.93
CA GLU A 804 -6.06 0.86 20.37
C GLU A 804 -6.67 -0.19 19.42
N ASN A 805 -6.02 -1.35 19.22
CA ASN A 805 -6.49 -2.39 18.31
C ASN A 805 -7.78 -3.08 18.81
N TYR A 806 -8.91 -2.79 18.13
CA TYR A 806 -10.21 -3.37 18.44
C TYR A 806 -10.32 -4.88 18.14
N TYR A 807 -9.68 -5.37 17.08
CA TYR A 807 -9.81 -6.78 16.67
C TYR A 807 -9.27 -7.75 17.73
N ALA A 808 -8.18 -7.39 18.42
CA ALA A 808 -7.66 -8.18 19.55
C ALA A 808 -8.70 -8.30 20.69
N VAL A 809 -9.47 -7.24 20.95
CA VAL A 809 -10.54 -7.23 21.96
C VAL A 809 -11.74 -8.07 21.52
N ASP A 810 -12.16 -7.94 20.26
CA ASP A 810 -13.25 -8.74 19.70
C ASP A 810 -12.96 -10.24 19.80
N VAL A 811 -11.71 -10.66 19.51
CA VAL A 811 -11.27 -12.05 19.63
C VAL A 811 -11.53 -12.61 21.03
N VAL A 812 -11.06 -11.93 22.07
CA VAL A 812 -11.30 -12.37 23.46
C VAL A 812 -12.80 -12.43 23.76
N ALA A 813 -13.57 -11.41 23.36
CA ALA A 813 -15.00 -11.34 23.67
C ALA A 813 -15.81 -12.47 23.01
N TRP A 814 -15.62 -12.71 21.70
CA TRP A 814 -16.39 -13.73 21.01
C TRP A 814 -15.98 -15.14 21.43
N THR A 815 -14.68 -15.41 21.65
CA THR A 815 -14.23 -16.72 22.10
C THR A 815 -14.74 -17.03 23.52
N THR A 816 -14.72 -16.06 24.44
CA THR A 816 -15.33 -16.23 25.77
C THR A 816 -16.80 -16.59 25.68
N SER A 817 -17.58 -15.88 24.85
CA SER A 817 -19.01 -16.20 24.70
C SER A 817 -19.25 -17.64 24.21
N LYS A 818 -18.39 -18.12 23.30
CA LYS A 818 -18.46 -19.51 22.82
C LYS A 818 -18.14 -20.53 23.89
N VAL A 819 -17.06 -20.32 24.65
CA VAL A 819 -16.67 -21.22 25.75
C VAL A 819 -17.77 -21.31 26.80
N MET A 820 -18.46 -20.21 27.10
CA MET A 820 -19.56 -20.20 28.08
C MET A 820 -20.73 -21.14 27.73
N GLN A 821 -20.78 -21.71 26.52
CA GLN A 821 -21.75 -22.74 26.12
C GLN A 821 -21.39 -24.14 26.63
N SER A 822 -20.14 -24.38 27.07
CA SER A 822 -19.73 -25.65 27.67
C SER A 822 -20.42 -25.87 29.02
N LYS A 823 -20.85 -27.10 29.25
CA LYS A 823 -21.45 -27.54 30.52
C LYS A 823 -20.44 -28.04 31.53
N GLU A 824 -19.19 -28.26 31.10
CA GLU A 824 -18.13 -28.88 31.92
C GLU A 824 -17.20 -27.84 32.55
N LEU A 825 -17.43 -26.55 32.32
CA LEU A 825 -16.62 -25.48 32.88
C LEU A 825 -16.84 -25.33 34.39
N GLU A 826 -15.73 -25.31 35.13
CA GLU A 826 -15.73 -24.95 36.54
C GLU A 826 -16.11 -23.47 36.74
N ASP A 827 -16.86 -23.17 37.80
CA ASP A 827 -17.36 -21.82 38.05
C ASP A 827 -16.23 -20.78 38.23
N SER A 828 -15.10 -21.16 38.83
CA SER A 828 -13.90 -20.31 38.93
C SER A 828 -13.35 -19.89 37.56
N VAL A 829 -13.25 -20.85 36.63
CA VAL A 829 -12.83 -20.61 35.24
C VAL A 829 -13.84 -19.71 34.53
N ARG A 830 -15.14 -19.90 34.75
CA ARG A 830 -16.18 -19.05 34.15
C ARG A 830 -16.03 -17.60 34.58
N VAL A 831 -15.82 -17.36 35.88
CA VAL A 831 -15.62 -16.02 36.43
C VAL A 831 -14.37 -15.37 35.84
N ASP A 832 -13.25 -16.09 35.76
CA ASP A 832 -12.00 -15.56 35.19
C ASP A 832 -12.14 -15.15 33.71
N LEU A 833 -12.74 -16.03 32.88
CA LEU A 833 -12.94 -15.75 31.45
C LEU A 833 -13.89 -14.58 31.20
N LEU A 834 -14.97 -14.48 31.99
CA LEU A 834 -15.90 -13.35 31.92
C LEU A 834 -15.23 -12.04 32.37
N ALA A 835 -14.39 -12.07 33.41
CA ALA A 835 -13.63 -10.90 33.85
C ALA A 835 -12.66 -10.43 32.77
N ASN A 836 -11.95 -11.37 32.12
CA ASN A 836 -11.06 -11.06 31.00
C ASN A 836 -11.80 -10.40 29.82
N ALA A 837 -12.94 -10.97 29.38
CA ALA A 837 -13.73 -10.40 28.29
C ALA A 837 -14.30 -9.01 28.64
N ALA A 838 -14.84 -8.87 29.85
CA ALA A 838 -15.38 -7.61 30.34
C ALA A 838 -14.31 -6.51 30.40
N ALA A 839 -13.17 -6.78 31.04
CA ALA A 839 -12.07 -5.83 31.15
C ALA A 839 -11.49 -5.47 29.78
N SER A 840 -11.46 -6.42 28.85
CA SER A 840 -10.99 -6.19 27.48
C SER A 840 -11.93 -5.24 26.73
N LEU A 841 -13.25 -5.45 26.82
CA LEU A 841 -14.25 -4.55 26.22
C LEU A 841 -14.24 -3.16 26.85
N ASP A 842 -14.21 -3.08 28.18
CA ASP A 842 -14.18 -1.82 28.93
C ASP A 842 -12.93 -0.98 28.58
N SER A 843 -11.90 -1.62 28.01
CA SER A 843 -10.67 -0.95 27.62
C SER A 843 -10.73 -0.13 26.31
N VAL A 844 -11.76 -0.35 25.49
CA VAL A 844 -11.86 0.25 24.14
C VAL A 844 -12.43 1.67 24.20
N ASN A 845 -11.86 2.59 23.41
CA ASN A 845 -12.48 3.88 23.17
C ASN A 845 -13.59 3.79 22.10
N ALA A 846 -14.79 3.47 22.58
CA ALA A 846 -16.07 3.54 21.89
C ALA A 846 -16.21 4.64 20.81
N GLU A 847 -15.82 5.87 21.15
CA GLU A 847 -16.03 7.06 20.30
C GLU A 847 -15.09 7.11 19.09
N GLY A 848 -13.97 6.37 19.14
CA GLY A 848 -12.99 6.30 18.07
C GLY A 848 -13.20 5.13 17.10
N LEU A 849 -14.21 4.29 17.34
CA LEU A 849 -14.50 3.12 16.48
C LEU A 849 -15.21 3.55 15.19
N SER A 850 -14.95 2.82 14.11
CA SER A 850 -15.77 2.94 12.90
C SER A 850 -17.22 2.50 13.18
N PRO A 851 -18.22 2.90 12.37
CA PRO A 851 -19.59 2.46 12.57
C PRO A 851 -19.77 0.93 12.60
N SER A 852 -18.98 0.19 11.81
CA SER A 852 -19.05 -1.27 11.72
C SER A 852 -18.48 -1.93 13.00
N GLN A 853 -17.33 -1.45 13.44
CA GLN A 853 -16.67 -1.88 14.68
C GLN A 853 -17.53 -1.53 15.89
N ARG A 854 -18.15 -0.34 15.88
CA ARG A 854 -19.04 0.11 16.94
C ARG A 854 -20.26 -0.80 17.09
N ALA A 855 -20.89 -1.17 15.99
CA ALA A 855 -22.02 -2.11 16.02
C ALA A 855 -21.60 -3.47 16.60
N THR A 856 -20.47 -4.01 16.15
CA THR A 856 -19.95 -5.28 16.66
C THR A 856 -19.59 -5.17 18.15
N TYR A 857 -18.98 -4.06 18.56
CA TYR A 857 -18.64 -3.78 19.96
C TYR A 857 -19.89 -3.75 20.85
N ASP A 858 -20.93 -3.04 20.41
CA ASP A 858 -22.19 -2.93 21.16
C ASP A 858 -22.89 -4.30 21.27
N ASP A 859 -22.86 -5.12 20.20
CA ASP A 859 -23.35 -6.50 20.21
C ASP A 859 -22.59 -7.38 21.20
N ARG A 860 -21.24 -7.33 21.18
CA ARG A 860 -20.38 -8.08 22.11
C ARG A 860 -20.60 -7.65 23.56
N GLN A 861 -20.73 -6.34 23.79
CA GLN A 861 -21.02 -5.80 25.11
C GLN A 861 -22.36 -6.33 25.64
N GLY A 862 -23.40 -6.35 24.79
CA GLY A 862 -24.70 -6.93 25.12
C GLY A 862 -24.65 -8.43 25.42
N GLU A 863 -23.88 -9.20 24.64
CA GLU A 863 -23.68 -10.63 24.81
C GLU A 863 -23.01 -10.97 26.16
N ILE A 864 -21.87 -10.32 26.45
CA ILE A 864 -21.15 -10.50 27.73
C ILE A 864 -22.00 -10.03 28.92
N ALA A 865 -22.73 -8.91 28.80
CA ALA A 865 -23.60 -8.44 29.87
C ALA A 865 -24.71 -9.45 30.22
N ARG A 866 -25.28 -10.15 29.23
CA ARG A 866 -26.25 -11.23 29.49
C ARG A 866 -25.61 -12.41 30.22
N LEU A 867 -24.38 -12.78 29.84
CA LEU A 867 -23.64 -13.86 30.49
C LEU A 867 -23.25 -13.50 31.94
N LEU A 868 -22.98 -12.23 32.23
CA LEU A 868 -22.68 -11.73 33.58
C LEU A 868 -23.91 -11.76 34.51
N ASN A 869 -25.14 -11.65 33.98
CA ASN A 869 -26.38 -11.74 34.77
C ASN A 869 -26.75 -13.19 35.18
N ASN A 870 -25.84 -14.15 35.02
CA ASN A 870 -26.02 -15.55 35.43
C ASN A 870 -25.71 -15.72 36.93
N PRO A 871 -26.43 -16.57 37.70
CA PRO A 871 -26.18 -16.84 39.12
C PRO A 871 -24.73 -17.13 39.53
N VAL A 872 -23.87 -17.56 38.61
CA VAL A 872 -22.43 -17.79 38.84
C VAL A 872 -21.69 -16.52 39.32
N VAL A 873 -22.15 -15.33 38.93
CA VAL A 873 -21.52 -14.04 39.30
C VAL A 873 -22.25 -13.39 40.50
N GLU A 874 -23.04 -14.13 41.27
CA GLU A 874 -23.70 -13.62 42.49
C GLU A 874 -22.64 -13.10 43.49
N GLN A 875 -22.91 -11.97 44.13
CA GLN A 875 -21.98 -11.30 45.05
C GLN A 875 -21.42 -12.24 46.14
N ARG A 876 -22.25 -13.14 46.69
CA ARG A 876 -21.82 -14.14 47.68
C ARG A 876 -20.76 -15.10 47.13
N HIS A 877 -20.87 -15.48 45.87
CA HIS A 877 -19.90 -16.36 45.21
C HIS A 877 -18.58 -15.63 44.96
N LEU A 878 -18.64 -14.37 44.50
CA LEU A 878 -17.45 -13.52 44.35
C LEU A 878 -16.75 -13.28 45.69
N GLU A 879 -17.49 -13.08 46.79
CA GLU A 879 -16.92 -12.94 48.14
C GLU A 879 -16.20 -14.22 48.59
N SER A 880 -16.71 -15.39 48.21
CA SER A 880 -16.04 -16.68 48.44
C SER A 880 -14.74 -16.80 47.64
N LEU A 881 -14.75 -16.47 46.35
CA LEU A 881 -13.53 -16.51 45.51
C LEU A 881 -12.49 -15.48 45.97
N ARG A 882 -12.92 -14.30 46.43
CA ARG A 882 -12.03 -13.27 47.01
C ARG A 882 -11.24 -13.80 48.20
N SER A 883 -11.80 -14.72 49.00
CA SER A 883 -11.09 -15.33 50.14
C SER A 883 -9.86 -16.17 49.72
N ASN A 884 -9.80 -16.56 48.44
CA ASN A 884 -8.66 -17.24 47.83
C ASN A 884 -7.76 -16.31 47.01
N ASN A 885 -7.87 -14.98 47.19
CA ASN A 885 -7.10 -13.96 46.46
C ASN A 885 -7.30 -13.97 44.93
N ASP A 886 -8.45 -14.45 44.44
CA ASP A 886 -8.75 -14.51 43.01
C ASP A 886 -8.88 -13.11 42.36
N PRO A 887 -8.04 -12.73 41.36
CA PRO A 887 -8.10 -11.39 40.76
C PRO A 887 -9.41 -11.07 40.03
N ALA A 888 -10.05 -12.07 39.41
CA ALA A 888 -11.31 -11.87 38.70
C ALA A 888 -12.44 -11.52 39.68
N ALA A 889 -12.42 -12.11 40.88
CA ALA A 889 -13.34 -11.76 41.95
C ALA A 889 -13.13 -10.30 42.44
N TYR A 890 -11.87 -9.88 42.64
CA TYR A 890 -11.56 -8.49 43.00
C TYR A 890 -12.01 -7.50 41.92
N TYR A 891 -11.81 -7.82 40.64
CA TYR A 891 -12.26 -7.00 39.51
C TYR A 891 -13.78 -6.79 39.53
N PHE A 892 -14.57 -7.86 39.63
CA PHE A 892 -16.03 -7.75 39.62
C PHE A 892 -16.60 -7.06 40.86
N LEU A 893 -16.06 -7.34 42.06
CA LEU A 893 -16.50 -6.67 43.28
C LEU A 893 -16.21 -5.17 43.23
N ALA A 894 -15.01 -4.78 42.75
CA ALA A 894 -14.68 -3.37 42.55
C ALA A 894 -15.60 -2.70 41.52
N ARG A 895 -15.95 -3.39 40.43
CA ARG A 895 -16.90 -2.90 39.43
C ARG A 895 -18.32 -2.74 40.00
N LEU A 896 -18.76 -3.69 40.82
CA LEU A 896 -20.05 -3.64 41.50
C LEU A 896 -20.09 -2.47 42.50
N ASP A 897 -19.05 -2.29 43.30
CA ASP A 897 -18.96 -1.16 44.23
C ASP A 897 -18.93 0.17 43.49
N ALA A 898 -18.14 0.28 42.42
CA ALA A 898 -18.09 1.48 41.57
C ALA A 898 -19.46 1.86 40.97
N SER A 899 -20.34 0.88 40.73
CA SER A 899 -21.70 1.13 40.23
C SER A 899 -22.62 1.83 41.24
N LYS A 900 -22.27 1.83 42.54
CA LYS A 900 -23.05 2.47 43.62
C LYS A 900 -22.80 3.98 43.74
N GLY A 901 -22.06 4.58 42.80
CA GLY A 901 -21.76 6.02 42.78
C GLY A 901 -20.39 6.36 43.38
N PRO A 902 -20.12 7.65 43.68
CA PRO A 902 -18.81 8.14 44.10
C PRO A 902 -18.25 7.45 45.36
N GLU A 903 -19.09 7.25 46.38
CA GLU A 903 -18.68 6.56 47.62
C GLU A 903 -18.27 5.10 47.33
N GLY A 904 -19.02 4.42 46.46
CA GLY A 904 -18.69 3.06 46.04
C GLY A 904 -17.41 2.97 45.20
N LYS A 905 -17.14 3.97 44.34
CA LYS A 905 -15.86 4.07 43.64
C LYS A 905 -14.68 4.24 44.60
N GLN A 906 -14.85 5.03 45.67
CA GLN A 906 -13.81 5.21 46.69
C GLN A 906 -13.50 3.87 47.38
N VAL A 907 -14.53 3.15 47.81
CA VAL A 907 -14.40 1.81 48.39
C VAL A 907 -13.68 0.85 47.42
N ALA A 908 -14.03 0.87 46.14
CA ALA A 908 -13.39 0.06 45.12
C ALA A 908 -11.89 0.37 44.97
N VAL A 909 -11.51 1.66 44.93
CA VAL A 909 -10.11 2.10 44.86
C VAL A 909 -9.33 1.66 46.09
N ASP A 910 -9.88 1.88 47.29
CA ASP A 910 -9.23 1.49 48.55
C ASP A 910 -9.03 -0.03 48.64
N ASN A 911 -10.02 -0.81 48.19
CA ASN A 911 -9.94 -2.26 48.14
C ASN A 911 -8.86 -2.75 47.17
N LEU A 912 -8.73 -2.13 46.00
CA LEU A 912 -7.72 -2.50 44.99
C LEU A 912 -6.30 -2.08 45.40
N LEU A 913 -6.13 -0.91 46.04
CA LEU A 913 -4.83 -0.45 46.55
C LEU A 913 -4.28 -1.36 47.65
N ASN A 914 -5.16 -1.86 48.52
CA ASN A 914 -4.80 -2.72 49.65
C ASN A 914 -4.83 -4.22 49.32
N ALA A 915 -5.04 -4.59 48.04
CA ALA A 915 -5.12 -5.99 47.62
C ALA A 915 -3.75 -6.70 47.69
N PRO A 916 -3.74 -8.05 47.76
CA PRO A 916 -2.52 -8.86 47.64
C PRO A 916 -1.72 -8.55 46.37
N ALA A 917 -0.41 -8.83 46.39
CA ALA A 917 0.48 -8.53 45.26
C ALA A 917 -0.02 -9.15 43.94
N GLU A 918 -0.44 -10.41 43.96
CA GLU A 918 -0.97 -11.15 42.80
C GLU A 918 -2.18 -10.45 42.14
N VAL A 919 -3.05 -9.82 42.94
CA VAL A 919 -4.22 -9.08 42.44
C VAL A 919 -3.80 -7.72 41.88
N ARG A 920 -2.85 -7.05 42.55
CA ARG A 920 -2.32 -5.77 42.06
C ARG A 920 -1.53 -5.95 40.76
N GLU A 921 -0.88 -7.09 40.60
CA GLU A 921 -0.17 -7.54 39.39
C GLU A 921 -1.09 -8.02 38.27
N ASP A 922 -2.41 -8.14 38.50
CA ASP A 922 -3.37 -8.47 37.44
C ASP A 922 -3.73 -7.23 36.60
N TRP A 923 -3.66 -7.37 35.28
CA TRP A 923 -3.89 -6.25 34.36
C TRP A 923 -5.30 -5.67 34.45
N ARG A 924 -6.31 -6.47 34.78
CA ARG A 924 -7.72 -6.04 34.88
C ARG A 924 -7.90 -5.13 36.08
N CYS A 925 -7.35 -5.54 37.23
CA CYS A 925 -7.40 -4.82 38.49
C CYS A 925 -6.58 -3.52 38.43
N SER A 926 -5.35 -3.59 37.93
CA SER A 926 -4.49 -2.41 37.76
C SER A 926 -5.10 -1.34 36.86
N ARG A 927 -5.69 -1.77 35.73
CA ARG A 927 -6.39 -0.84 34.83
C ARG A 927 -7.61 -0.22 35.48
N LEU A 928 -8.46 -1.04 36.11
CA LEU A 928 -9.67 -0.56 36.77
C LEU A 928 -9.33 0.41 37.89
N LEU A 929 -8.27 0.15 38.66
CA LEU A 929 -7.75 1.05 39.68
C LEU A 929 -7.43 2.43 39.08
N LEU A 930 -6.65 2.49 38.00
CA LEU A 930 -6.30 3.75 37.34
C LEU A 930 -7.54 4.48 36.84
N ASP A 931 -8.47 3.78 36.17
CA ASP A 931 -9.68 4.36 35.61
C ASP A 931 -10.59 4.95 36.71
N LEU A 932 -10.80 4.20 37.81
CA LEU A 932 -11.62 4.65 38.94
C LEU A 932 -10.96 5.78 39.73
N PHE A 933 -9.66 5.67 40.01
CA PHE A 933 -8.90 6.71 40.71
C PHE A 933 -8.96 8.03 39.94
N TRP A 934 -8.72 7.99 38.62
CA TRP A 934 -8.72 9.18 37.80
C TRP A 934 -10.11 9.81 37.68
N ASP A 935 -11.15 8.99 37.51
CA ASP A 935 -12.54 9.46 37.44
C ASP A 935 -13.00 10.07 38.78
N LEU A 936 -12.59 9.50 39.92
CA LEU A 936 -12.85 10.10 41.24
C LEU A 936 -12.20 11.48 41.40
N LYS A 937 -10.95 11.63 40.94
CA LYS A 937 -10.20 12.88 41.08
C LYS A 937 -10.63 13.96 40.09
N THR A 938 -11.04 13.58 38.87
CA THR A 938 -11.28 14.54 37.77
C THR A 938 -12.71 14.59 37.25
N GLY A 939 -13.54 13.59 37.54
CA GLY A 939 -14.87 13.39 36.93
C GLY A 939 -14.83 13.09 35.43
N LYS A 940 -13.65 12.78 34.88
CA LYS A 940 -13.41 12.51 33.46
C LYS A 940 -12.66 11.19 33.31
N LYS A 941 -12.67 10.62 32.10
CA LYS A 941 -11.85 9.44 31.77
C LYS A 941 -10.42 9.85 31.44
N PHE A 942 -9.45 9.07 31.91
CA PHE A 942 -8.03 9.34 31.67
C PHE A 942 -7.68 9.26 30.18
N LEU A 943 -6.80 10.16 29.73
CA LEU A 943 -6.35 10.33 28.35
C LEU A 943 -7.47 10.59 27.32
N ARG A 944 -8.63 11.11 27.75
CA ARG A 944 -9.69 11.55 26.85
C ARG A 944 -9.77 13.07 26.78
N GLY A 945 -9.95 13.59 25.58
CA GLY A 945 -10.00 15.02 25.29
C GLY A 945 -8.68 15.59 24.77
N GLU A 946 -8.67 16.89 24.47
CA GLU A 946 -7.50 17.64 24.03
C GLU A 946 -7.34 18.89 24.89
N ARG A 947 -6.11 19.18 25.31
CA ARG A 947 -5.74 20.39 26.08
C ARG A 947 -6.53 20.56 27.38
N GLU A 948 -6.80 19.45 28.05
CA GLU A 948 -7.49 19.42 29.33
C GLU A 948 -6.61 20.01 30.44
N VAL A 949 -7.23 20.72 31.38
CA VAL A 949 -6.57 21.34 32.55
C VAL A 949 -7.04 20.65 33.82
N LEU A 950 -6.12 20.42 34.76
CA LEU A 950 -6.38 19.63 35.96
C LEU A 950 -6.24 20.50 37.21
N ALA A 951 -7.28 20.53 38.05
CA ALA A 951 -7.29 21.23 39.33
C ALA A 951 -6.72 20.34 40.45
N PHE A 952 -5.45 19.95 40.30
CA PHE A 952 -4.77 19.04 41.22
C PHE A 952 -3.82 19.79 42.16
N SER A 953 -3.91 19.49 43.45
CA SER A 953 -2.95 19.96 44.46
C SER A 953 -1.63 19.18 44.38
N ALA A 954 -0.59 19.67 45.05
CA ALA A 954 0.65 18.92 45.21
C ALA A 954 0.45 17.53 45.86
N GLN A 955 -0.58 17.33 46.68
CA GLN A 955 -0.88 16.02 47.25
C GLN A 955 -1.53 15.09 46.22
N ASP A 956 -2.45 15.59 45.39
CA ASP A 956 -3.08 14.80 44.33
C ASP A 956 -2.04 14.26 43.33
N TRP A 957 -1.02 15.05 43.02
CA TRP A 957 0.09 14.59 42.18
C TRP A 957 0.96 13.52 42.85
N ARG A 958 1.12 13.54 44.19
CA ARG A 958 1.79 12.44 44.91
C ARG A 958 0.94 11.19 44.90
N ASP A 959 -0.36 11.31 45.14
CA ASP A 959 -1.30 10.19 45.04
C ASP A 959 -1.22 9.53 43.65
N CYS A 960 -1.09 10.32 42.58
CA CYS A 960 -0.88 9.78 41.22
C CYS A 960 0.40 8.94 41.11
N VAL A 961 1.51 9.38 41.72
CA VAL A 961 2.77 8.63 41.73
C VAL A 961 2.61 7.32 42.51
N ASP A 962 1.91 7.34 43.64
CA ASP A 962 1.67 6.16 44.48
C ASP A 962 0.79 5.13 43.75
N VAL A 963 -0.26 5.58 43.06
CA VAL A 963 -1.09 4.71 42.20
C VAL A 963 -0.27 4.09 41.08
N VAL A 964 0.57 4.87 40.40
CA VAL A 964 1.45 4.33 39.35
C VAL A 964 2.37 3.26 39.92
N GLN A 965 3.06 3.52 41.03
CA GLN A 965 3.97 2.54 41.64
C GLN A 965 3.25 1.24 42.04
N THR A 966 2.01 1.37 42.50
CA THR A 966 1.17 0.24 42.90
C THR A 966 0.71 -0.60 41.70
N ALA A 967 0.40 0.03 40.57
CA ALA A 967 -0.10 -0.61 39.35
C ALA A 967 1.01 -1.06 38.35
N SER A 968 2.24 -0.57 38.50
CA SER A 968 3.34 -0.78 37.53
C SER A 968 3.86 -2.21 37.45
N ALA A 969 3.48 -3.10 38.37
CA ALA A 969 3.95 -4.49 38.38
C ALA A 969 3.20 -5.41 37.38
N ALA A 970 2.08 -4.95 36.81
CA ALA A 970 1.04 -5.79 36.21
C ALA A 970 0.94 -5.83 34.68
N THR A 971 1.36 -4.77 33.98
CA THR A 971 0.84 -4.50 32.62
C THR A 971 1.91 -4.08 31.64
N SER A 972 2.11 -4.90 30.61
CA SER A 972 2.95 -4.55 29.47
C SER A 972 2.21 -3.72 28.41
N PHE A 973 0.89 -3.93 28.20
CA PHE A 973 0.15 -3.23 27.13
C PHE A 973 -0.42 -1.86 27.52
N ASP A 974 -0.82 -1.68 28.79
CA ASP A 974 -1.36 -0.41 29.30
C ASP A 974 -0.29 0.45 30.00
N GLN A 975 0.97 0.00 29.94
CA GLN A 975 2.12 0.62 30.59
C GLN A 975 2.30 2.09 30.16
N TYR A 976 2.01 2.40 28.90
CA TYR A 976 2.12 3.75 28.37
C TYR A 976 1.22 4.75 29.11
N ARG A 977 0.05 4.32 29.61
CA ARG A 977 -0.86 5.18 30.40
C ARG A 977 -0.25 5.50 31.76
N LEU A 978 0.30 4.49 32.42
CA LEU A 978 0.97 4.64 33.71
C LEU A 978 2.22 5.52 33.60
N GLU A 979 3.06 5.28 32.59
CA GLU A 979 4.25 6.08 32.30
C GLU A 979 3.89 7.52 31.94
N PHE A 980 2.83 7.75 31.15
CA PHE A 980 2.35 9.10 30.87
C PHE A 980 1.91 9.81 32.15
N LEU A 981 1.12 9.16 33.01
CA LEU A 981 0.68 9.73 34.28
C LEU A 981 1.87 10.05 35.20
N HIS A 982 2.86 9.15 35.25
CA HIS A 982 4.08 9.34 36.02
C HIS A 982 4.87 10.55 35.54
N GLY A 983 5.10 10.65 34.22
CA GLY A 983 5.78 11.78 33.61
C GLY A 983 5.07 13.09 33.89
N LEU A 984 3.74 13.11 33.76
CA LEU A 984 2.91 14.29 34.04
C LEU A 984 3.00 14.69 35.53
N ALA A 985 2.82 13.75 36.46
CA ALA A 985 2.88 14.02 37.89
C ALA A 985 4.26 14.51 38.33
N LEU A 986 5.34 13.88 37.85
CA LEU A 986 6.72 14.32 38.13
C LEU A 986 6.97 15.75 37.64
N PHE A 987 6.39 16.15 36.51
CA PHE A 987 6.51 17.51 36.01
C PHE A 987 5.88 18.51 36.98
N HIS A 988 4.63 18.24 37.40
CA HIS A 988 3.89 19.11 38.31
C HIS A 988 4.48 19.16 39.74
N LEU A 989 5.21 18.10 40.15
CA LEU A 989 5.98 18.07 41.40
C LEU A 989 7.35 18.77 41.30
N GLY A 990 7.67 19.40 40.16
CA GLY A 990 8.95 20.09 39.94
C GLY A 990 10.14 19.16 39.64
N GLN A 991 9.92 17.85 39.48
CA GLN A 991 10.95 16.87 39.16
C GLN A 991 11.18 16.75 37.65
N HIS A 992 11.41 17.89 36.97
CA HIS A 992 11.37 17.98 35.51
C HIS A 992 12.36 17.04 34.78
N ARG A 993 13.57 16.84 35.30
CA ARG A 993 14.55 15.91 34.68
C ARG A 993 14.07 14.45 34.68
N ARG A 994 13.39 14.02 35.76
CA ARG A 994 12.83 12.66 35.84
C ARG A 994 11.62 12.52 34.93
N SER A 995 10.78 13.56 34.88
CA SER A 995 9.66 13.64 33.92
C SER A 995 10.16 13.50 32.48
N GLU A 996 11.21 14.23 32.09
CA GLU A 996 11.80 14.16 30.76
C GLU A 996 12.31 12.74 30.44
N ALA A 997 13.02 12.10 31.37
CA ALA A 997 13.50 10.73 31.17
C ALA A 997 12.37 9.73 30.93
N VAL A 998 11.26 9.85 31.67
CA VAL A 998 10.06 9.00 31.48
C VAL A 998 9.45 9.24 30.09
N PHE A 999 9.27 10.49 29.69
CA PHE A 999 8.71 10.81 28.38
C PHE A 999 9.64 10.43 27.20
N GLN A 1000 10.96 10.45 27.38
CA GLN A 1000 11.90 9.98 26.36
C GLN A 1000 11.81 8.47 26.14
N ASP A 1001 11.56 7.68 27.20
CA ASP A 1001 11.31 6.25 27.08
C ASP A 1001 9.94 5.96 26.45
N LEU A 1002 8.91 6.69 26.90
CA LEU A 1002 7.56 6.63 26.35
C LEU A 1002 7.56 6.93 24.83
N ASP A 1003 8.27 7.97 24.40
CA ASP A 1003 8.38 8.37 23.00
C ASP A 1003 8.95 7.25 22.11
N ARG A 1004 9.86 6.41 22.64
CA ARG A 1004 10.43 5.26 21.92
C ARG A 1004 9.47 4.08 21.84
N ARG A 1005 8.66 3.86 22.89
CA ARG A 1005 7.74 2.72 23.00
C ARG A 1005 6.42 2.95 22.27
N THR A 1006 5.93 4.19 22.21
CA THR A 1006 4.62 4.50 21.61
C THR A 1006 4.69 4.86 20.13
N VAL A 1007 5.67 4.36 19.37
CA VAL A 1007 5.89 4.79 17.97
C VAL A 1007 4.68 4.51 17.07
N GLU A 1008 4.00 3.39 17.31
CA GLU A 1008 2.84 2.95 16.55
C GLU A 1008 1.50 3.52 17.07
N LEU A 1009 1.51 4.16 18.25
CA LEU A 1009 0.30 4.72 18.86
C LEU A 1009 -0.18 5.94 18.06
N SER A 1010 -1.43 5.89 17.59
CA SER A 1010 -2.00 6.97 16.77
C SER A 1010 -2.05 8.30 17.52
N SER A 1011 -2.41 8.25 18.80
CA SER A 1011 -2.57 9.39 19.72
C SER A 1011 -1.25 9.97 20.28
N ARG A 1012 -0.07 9.45 19.87
CA ARG A 1012 1.25 9.81 20.42
C ARG A 1012 1.52 11.33 20.48
N VAL A 1013 1.06 12.08 19.49
CA VAL A 1013 1.36 13.53 19.40
C VAL A 1013 0.20 14.44 19.79
N VAL A 1014 -0.93 13.85 20.20
CA VAL A 1014 -2.10 14.58 20.68
C VAL A 1014 -1.76 15.21 22.03
N ALA A 1015 -1.90 16.53 22.10
CA ALA A 1015 -1.73 17.28 23.34
C ALA A 1015 -2.95 17.08 24.23
N THR A 1016 -2.89 16.10 25.14
CA THR A 1016 -4.05 15.72 25.95
C THR A 1016 -4.23 16.65 27.14
N TYR A 1017 -3.15 17.01 27.83
CA TYR A 1017 -3.20 17.86 29.03
C TYR A 1017 -2.32 19.10 28.89
N LEU A 1018 -2.71 20.18 29.56
CA LEU A 1018 -1.90 21.39 29.72
C LEU A 1018 -1.37 21.48 31.16
N ALA A 1019 -0.19 22.10 31.32
CA ALA A 1019 0.29 22.49 32.62
C ALA A 1019 -0.69 23.48 33.26
N SER A 1020 -1.31 23.07 34.37
CA SER A 1020 -2.30 23.81 35.13
C SER A 1020 -1.84 24.17 36.55
N THR A 1021 -2.51 25.18 37.11
CA THR A 1021 -2.45 25.54 38.54
C THR A 1021 -3.31 24.59 39.39
N GLU A 1022 -3.19 24.67 40.72
CA GLU A 1022 -4.07 23.94 41.65
C GLU A 1022 -5.55 24.32 41.48
N SER A 1023 -5.85 25.52 40.98
CA SER A 1023 -7.22 25.96 40.66
C SER A 1023 -7.74 25.44 39.32
N GLY A 1024 -6.94 24.72 38.54
CA GLY A 1024 -7.32 24.20 37.21
C GLY A 1024 -7.24 25.24 36.09
N GLU A 1025 -6.43 26.29 36.25
CA GLU A 1025 -6.20 27.29 35.20
C GLU A 1025 -4.91 26.96 34.42
N PRO A 1026 -4.89 27.08 33.09
CA PRO A 1026 -3.70 26.82 32.31
C PRO A 1026 -2.65 27.90 32.57
N GLN A 1027 -1.42 27.47 32.82
CA GLN A 1027 -0.32 28.39 33.11
C GLN A 1027 0.29 28.96 31.83
N LEU A 1028 0.65 30.24 31.89
CA LEU A 1028 1.35 30.94 30.82
C LEU A 1028 2.85 30.94 31.08
N TYR A 1029 3.59 30.60 30.02
CA TYR A 1029 5.02 30.52 30.00
C TYR A 1029 5.57 31.37 28.86
N SER A 1030 6.77 31.88 29.06
CA SER A 1030 7.60 32.50 28.03
C SER A 1030 8.98 31.86 28.08
N GLY A 1031 9.69 31.90 26.97
CA GLY A 1031 11.00 31.26 26.88
C GLY A 1031 11.79 31.72 25.67
N ARG A 1032 13.10 31.47 25.73
CA ARG A 1032 14.06 31.88 24.69
C ARG A 1032 14.40 30.70 23.78
N VAL A 1033 14.34 30.90 22.48
CA VAL A 1033 14.68 29.87 21.49
C VAL A 1033 16.18 29.53 21.60
N THR A 1034 16.50 28.26 21.86
CA THR A 1034 17.88 27.78 21.98
C THR A 1034 18.41 27.16 20.70
N SER A 1035 17.54 26.48 19.96
CA SER A 1035 17.88 25.84 18.69
C SER A 1035 16.64 25.64 17.83
N ILE A 1036 16.84 25.68 16.52
CA ILE A 1036 15.82 25.35 15.51
C ILE A 1036 16.51 24.49 14.45
N SER A 1037 15.83 23.44 14.02
CA SER A 1037 16.29 22.59 12.94
C SER A 1037 16.29 23.36 11.61
N PRO A 1038 17.20 23.05 10.66
CA PRO A 1038 17.29 23.76 9.38
C PRO A 1038 15.99 23.76 8.57
N ASP A 1039 15.13 22.74 8.77
CA ASP A 1039 13.82 22.62 8.12
C ASP A 1039 12.69 23.41 8.82
N GLY A 1040 12.98 24.06 9.96
CA GLY A 1040 12.02 24.84 10.74
C GLY A 1040 10.93 24.02 11.43
N ARG A 1041 11.07 22.69 11.50
CA ARG A 1041 10.03 21.77 12.02
C ARG A 1041 10.17 21.45 13.50
N ARG A 1042 11.39 21.52 14.03
CA ARG A 1042 11.68 21.26 15.43
C ARG A 1042 12.44 22.43 15.98
N GLY A 1043 11.95 22.97 17.08
CA GLY A 1043 12.67 23.95 17.87
C GLY A 1043 12.79 23.48 19.30
N LYS A 1044 13.75 24.05 20.00
CA LYS A 1044 13.83 23.99 21.44
C LYS A 1044 13.80 25.38 22.04
N VAL A 1045 13.07 25.51 23.14
CA VAL A 1045 12.92 26.75 23.88
C VAL A 1045 13.32 26.52 25.34
N TRP A 1046 14.13 27.44 25.86
CA TRP A 1046 14.55 27.48 27.25
C TRP A 1046 13.57 28.30 28.09
N LEU A 1047 13.11 27.73 29.21
CA LEU A 1047 12.21 28.38 30.14
C LEU A 1047 12.96 28.76 31.41
N ASP A 1048 13.23 30.06 31.59
CA ASP A 1048 14.00 30.54 32.75
C ASP A 1048 13.32 30.22 34.08
N LYS A 1049 11.99 30.29 34.14
CA LYS A 1049 11.23 30.02 35.37
C LYS A 1049 11.34 28.58 35.87
N LEU A 1050 11.52 27.62 34.96
CA LEU A 1050 11.57 26.19 35.26
C LEU A 1050 12.99 25.62 35.14
N ALA A 1051 13.93 26.39 34.59
CA ALA A 1051 15.29 25.97 34.27
C ALA A 1051 15.36 24.68 33.43
N ILE A 1052 14.48 24.57 32.44
CA ILE A 1052 14.41 23.44 31.51
C ILE A 1052 14.32 23.89 30.05
N GLU A 1053 14.65 22.95 29.16
CA GLU A 1053 14.47 23.08 27.73
C GLU A 1053 13.29 22.20 27.30
N ILE A 1054 12.33 22.75 26.54
CA ILE A 1054 11.22 21.98 25.98
C ILE A 1054 11.18 22.10 24.46
N ALA A 1055 10.59 21.10 23.81
CA ALA A 1055 10.39 21.14 22.38
C ALA A 1055 9.29 22.15 22.02
N PHE A 1056 9.37 22.73 20.83
CA PHE A 1056 8.27 23.47 20.22
C PHE A 1056 8.28 23.25 18.70
N ILE A 1057 7.16 23.57 18.06
CA ILE A 1057 7.04 23.53 16.60
C ILE A 1057 7.03 24.98 16.11
N PRO A 1058 8.13 25.48 15.51
CA PRO A 1058 8.30 26.90 15.15
C PRO A 1058 7.12 27.47 14.35
N ARG A 1059 6.64 26.73 13.35
CA ARG A 1059 5.52 27.14 12.49
C ARG A 1059 4.17 27.21 13.19
N ARG A 1060 4.00 26.65 14.40
CA ARG A 1060 2.76 26.81 15.18
C ARG A 1060 2.61 28.21 15.76
N PHE A 1061 3.72 28.93 15.93
CA PHE A 1061 3.78 30.24 16.57
C PHE A 1061 3.72 31.40 15.57
N THR A 1062 4.23 31.21 14.35
CA THR A 1062 4.24 32.24 13.31
C THR A 1062 4.06 31.60 11.93
N ALA A 1063 3.26 32.24 11.06
CA ALA A 1063 3.01 31.77 9.69
C ALA A 1063 3.95 32.39 8.64
N PHE A 1064 4.73 33.41 9.01
CA PHE A 1064 5.46 34.26 8.06
C PHE A 1064 6.98 34.10 8.17
N GLU A 1065 7.55 34.30 9.37
CA GLU A 1065 8.97 34.07 9.64
C GLU A 1065 9.14 33.14 10.84
N PRO A 1066 9.89 32.03 10.70
CA PRO A 1066 10.18 31.17 11.83
C PRO A 1066 11.05 31.94 12.84
N PRO A 1067 10.83 31.75 14.16
CA PRO A 1067 11.71 32.30 15.19
C PRO A 1067 13.18 31.96 14.90
N GLN A 1068 14.11 32.76 15.37
CA GLN A 1068 15.54 32.50 15.27
C GLN A 1068 16.13 32.13 16.63
N ARG A 1069 17.31 31.52 16.62
CA ARG A 1069 18.05 31.24 17.85
C ARG A 1069 18.30 32.55 18.60
N GLY A 1070 17.84 32.60 19.84
CA GLY A 1070 17.96 33.77 20.71
C GLY A 1070 16.69 34.60 20.84
N ASP A 1071 15.68 34.38 20.00
CA ASP A 1071 14.40 35.09 20.06
C ASP A 1071 13.57 34.69 21.28
N MET A 1072 12.74 35.61 21.75
CA MET A 1072 11.71 35.31 22.75
C MET A 1072 10.46 34.79 22.06
N LEU A 1073 10.00 33.60 22.47
CA LEU A 1073 8.74 33.05 22.02
C LEU A 1073 7.57 33.83 22.64
N PRO A 1074 6.49 34.10 21.87
CA PRO A 1074 5.24 34.62 22.42
C PRO A 1074 4.71 33.72 23.53
N ASP A 1075 3.91 34.29 24.45
CA ASP A 1075 3.33 33.52 25.55
C ASP A 1075 2.64 32.24 25.06
N PHE A 1076 2.89 31.16 25.78
CA PHE A 1076 2.47 29.81 25.42
C PHE A 1076 2.05 28.98 26.64
N HIS A 1077 1.31 27.90 26.38
CA HIS A 1077 1.05 26.86 27.36
C HIS A 1077 2.05 25.72 27.17
N ILE A 1078 2.39 25.02 28.25
CA ILE A 1078 3.08 23.74 28.15
C ILE A 1078 2.01 22.66 27.99
N ALA A 1079 2.05 21.94 26.88
CA ALA A 1079 1.16 20.83 26.59
C ALA A 1079 1.91 19.50 26.69
N PHE A 1080 1.21 18.43 27.07
CA PHE A 1080 1.77 17.09 27.21
C PHE A 1080 1.15 16.15 26.19
N ASN A 1081 2.02 15.46 25.44
CA ASN A 1081 1.69 14.30 24.63
C ASN A 1081 2.66 13.16 24.96
N MET A 1082 2.55 12.00 24.30
CA MET A 1082 3.40 10.84 24.60
C MET A 1082 4.89 11.10 24.31
N ARG A 1083 5.22 12.17 23.58
CA ARG A 1083 6.60 12.62 23.33
C ARG A 1083 7.16 13.50 24.45
N GLY A 1084 6.31 13.94 25.37
CA GLY A 1084 6.65 14.82 26.49
C GLY A 1084 6.11 16.23 26.39
N ALA A 1085 6.75 17.12 27.15
CA ALA A 1085 6.37 18.52 27.25
C ALA A 1085 6.70 19.28 25.95
N LEU A 1086 5.70 20.01 25.44
CA LEU A 1086 5.77 20.80 24.22
C LEU A 1086 5.26 22.22 24.49
N ALA A 1087 5.98 23.24 24.03
CA ALA A 1087 5.44 24.60 23.99
C ALA A 1087 4.35 24.69 22.91
N ASP A 1088 3.14 25.06 23.31
CA ASP A 1088 1.98 25.13 22.45
C ASP A 1088 1.32 26.52 22.54
N PRO A 1089 1.07 27.19 21.40
CA PRO A 1089 0.63 28.58 21.39
C PRO A 1089 -0.72 28.76 22.09
N VAL A 1090 -0.93 29.94 22.66
CA VAL A 1090 -2.20 30.34 23.28
C VAL A 1090 -3.28 30.38 22.20
N ARG A 1091 -4.22 29.44 22.27
CA ARG A 1091 -5.42 29.33 21.44
C ARG A 1091 -6.62 29.18 22.37
N GLY A 1092 -7.81 29.62 21.95
CA GLY A 1092 -9.01 29.52 22.79
C GLY A 1092 -9.24 28.09 23.30
N LEU A 1093 -9.38 27.94 24.62
CA LEU A 1093 -9.70 26.66 25.26
C LEU A 1093 -11.08 26.19 24.78
N ARG A 1094 -11.15 24.98 24.22
CA ARG A 1094 -12.44 24.34 23.95
C ARG A 1094 -13.07 23.97 25.29
N ARG A 1095 -14.11 24.70 25.69
CA ARG A 1095 -14.97 24.26 26.79
C ARG A 1095 -15.67 22.99 26.34
N SER A 1096 -15.45 21.88 27.05
CA SER A 1096 -16.29 20.71 26.96
C SER A 1096 -17.70 21.11 27.40
N ASP A 1097 -18.67 21.12 26.49
CA ASP A 1097 -20.08 21.30 26.83
C ASP A 1097 -20.52 20.12 27.71
N GLY A 1098 -20.47 20.32 29.02
CA GLY A 1098 -21.19 19.51 29.97
C GLY A 1098 -22.68 19.74 29.74
N GLY A 1099 -23.37 18.73 29.21
CA GLY A 1099 -24.81 18.75 29.02
C GLY A 1099 -25.53 19.03 30.33
N GLN A 1100 -25.92 20.29 30.54
CA GLN A 1100 -27.03 20.60 31.43
C GLN A 1100 -28.31 20.27 30.68
N HIS A 1101 -28.87 19.09 30.97
CA HIS A 1101 -30.30 18.85 30.80
C HIS A 1101 -31.06 19.95 31.57
N ARG A 1102 -31.51 20.98 30.86
CA ARG A 1102 -32.67 21.77 31.31
C ARG A 1102 -33.91 21.00 30.89
N ALA A 1103 -34.58 20.42 31.88
CA ALA A 1103 -35.94 19.93 31.74
C ALA A 1103 -36.84 21.06 31.23
N GLY A 1104 -37.58 20.76 30.18
CA GLY A 1104 -38.60 21.57 29.53
C GLY A 1104 -39.27 20.73 28.46
#